data_AF-A0AAJ2N7A0-F1
#
_entry.id   AF-A0AAJ2N7A0-F1
#
_cell.length_a   1.000
_cell.length_b   1.000
_cell.length_c   1.000
_cell.angle_alpha   90.00
_cell.angle_beta   90.00
_cell.angle_gamma   90.00
#
_symmetry.space_group_name_H-M   'P 1'
#
loop_
_entity.id
_entity.type
_entity.pdbx_description
1 polymer ?
#
loop_
_entity_poly.entity_id
_entity_poly.type
_entity_poly.pdbx_seq_one_letter_code
_entity_poly.pdbx_strand_id
1 'polypeptide(L)'
;MKISLRKSRDSGTVAPTRRRKWKWRTIGIAGAIMAVLLLLFVLFQPRSLPRTGDAAMPDFSVSTSPGAIKGTVALASNAQLSAARQQVAGLERVAATDVLELYVNKSTAEAAVVDLRSAAVWWTNPQDRDLDGMASPLIKGKLGAQLSLTYLMPNGQTKDYDSFNDSVVHKTFTIQSESDGMTVVYEFGNPERGAEAIPLKISKQRLEEKILNKLDQKDRNQMLTRFRLNEDTGIYERREIPKSALKKVLDLIEKAGYTEEDLKSDNEQNGVIEGEGGGSASFTVPLRYKLDGEHLLVSVDASAIKAQPPYRLHTLDVLSFFGAAGKKENGYLFVPDGSGSLIHFNNGKNYAQGLVLPVYGEDPSFFKTEQLNTYETVRMPIYGMKRDMSSFLAVIEDGDAMSTLYADVSGRQHEYNWIGPQFTVLPKDKVMLNAREELIKTPAEPYAGQLQIRYMFQNREEAGYSGMANAYRDYLMLKYQLKPLREQADKPADAPFYVEAIGSISKVKTFLGVSYDSPVPLTTFDEAGQMVEELAARGVSNIQMNYAGWMNGGIQHKLPNNVKAVRELGGRDGLNRLREQLQARGGTLYPEFSLGRVYNDDGWNATKDSVQSLGRISLKFFRFNAANFKKNYEAFSHSLLSPALYPTVMSRYLEHAELPADDGVSIQDSGSEIYSNFNLNEPILRQKSIAFVSKALKQAADRGKVMLQGGNAYVLPYASQIIRAPMQSNRFQITDEMIPFFSMVMHGLIPYAGEAFNGVENQDVNRRMLQAVETGSNVFFSWLAASTEQLRDTMWDDFFAAEYSQWLDEAASAYQQLNELHHKVGDAFMIKHERLADEVVQTTYSNGVRVIVNYGNAPVQVGGVVVEAANYRIEEGSK
;
A
#
# COMPACT_ATOMS: atom_id res chain seq x y z
N MET A 1 64.52 57.33 45.27
CA MET A 1 65.83 57.95 44.98
C MET A 1 65.61 59.02 43.89
N LYS A 2 66.23 60.20 43.96
CA LYS A 2 65.89 61.39 43.13
C LYS A 2 66.62 61.45 41.78
N ILE A 3 66.01 62.15 40.81
CA ILE A 3 66.53 63.15 39.80
C ILE A 3 65.50 63.17 38.64
N SER A 4 64.60 64.14 38.47
CA SER A 4 64.73 65.53 37.92
C SER A 4 65.15 65.58 36.44
N LEU A 5 64.65 66.44 35.53
CA LEU A 5 63.63 67.53 35.53
C LEU A 5 62.52 67.20 34.47
N ARG A 6 61.64 68.07 33.91
CA ARG A 6 61.34 69.53 33.96
C ARG A 6 59.83 69.77 33.64
N LYS A 7 59.42 71.03 33.39
CA LYS A 7 58.10 71.46 32.87
C LYS A 7 58.29 72.55 31.80
N SER A 8 57.36 72.66 30.84
CA SER A 8 56.64 73.93 30.55
C SER A 8 55.39 73.70 29.66
N ARG A 9 54.35 74.53 29.86
CA ARG A 9 53.28 74.85 28.89
C ARG A 9 53.82 75.96 27.94
N ASP A 10 53.27 76.28 26.77
CA ASP A 10 51.90 76.80 26.57
C ASP A 10 51.45 76.89 25.08
N SER A 11 50.13 77.12 24.93
CA SER A 11 49.34 77.71 23.82
C SER A 11 49.84 77.80 22.35
N GLY A 12 48.90 77.66 21.40
CA GLY A 12 49.00 78.34 20.09
C GLY A 12 48.49 77.59 18.85
N THR A 13 47.29 77.95 18.38
CA THR A 13 46.66 77.58 17.09
C THR A 13 47.51 77.78 15.83
N VAL A 14 47.38 76.91 14.81
CA VAL A 14 47.11 77.24 13.37
C VAL A 14 46.59 75.97 12.64
N ALA A 15 45.62 76.14 11.73
CA ALA A 15 45.30 75.21 10.63
C ALA A 15 45.43 75.96 9.30
N PRO A 16 45.78 75.33 8.15
CA PRO A 16 44.69 74.78 7.32
C PRO A 16 45.01 73.62 6.32
N THR A 17 43.95 72.90 5.94
CA THR A 17 43.61 72.36 4.58
C THR A 17 44.20 71.06 3.96
N ARG A 18 43.27 70.39 3.22
CA ARG A 18 43.40 69.34 2.16
C ARG A 18 43.77 67.90 2.62
N ARG A 19 43.12 66.84 2.10
CA ARG A 19 41.93 66.74 1.20
C ARG A 19 41.26 65.35 1.30
N ARG A 20 39.92 65.33 1.14
CA ARG A 20 39.10 64.14 0.83
C ARG A 20 39.75 63.25 -0.25
N LYS A 21 39.88 61.94 -0.02
CA LYS A 21 39.88 60.89 -1.08
C LYS A 21 39.68 59.43 -0.60
N TRP A 22 39.80 59.12 0.69
CA TRP A 22 39.82 57.71 1.17
C TRP A 22 38.47 57.05 1.46
N LYS A 23 37.40 57.80 1.77
CA LYS A 23 36.11 57.22 2.20
C LYS A 23 35.24 56.55 1.11
N TRP A 24 35.60 56.66 -0.18
CA TRP A 24 34.79 56.08 -1.27
C TRP A 24 35.25 54.68 -1.72
N ARG A 25 36.50 54.27 -1.44
CA ARG A 25 36.99 52.93 -1.83
C ARG A 25 36.53 51.83 -0.88
N THR A 26 36.40 52.11 0.42
CA THR A 26 35.91 51.14 1.42
C THR A 26 34.42 50.85 1.28
N ILE A 27 33.59 51.84 0.93
CA ILE A 27 32.16 51.63 0.64
C ILE A 27 31.99 50.78 -0.63
N GLY A 28 32.81 51.02 -1.67
CA GLY A 28 32.81 50.20 -2.88
C GLY A 28 33.20 48.73 -2.64
N ILE A 29 34.19 48.48 -1.78
CA ILE A 29 34.61 47.10 -1.43
C ILE A 29 33.56 46.41 -0.55
N ALA A 30 33.00 47.08 0.45
CA ALA A 30 31.92 46.52 1.26
C ALA A 30 30.66 46.25 0.42
N GLY A 31 30.31 47.15 -0.51
CA GLY A 31 29.22 46.97 -1.47
C GLY A 31 29.49 45.83 -2.46
N ALA A 32 30.72 45.66 -2.94
CA ALA A 32 31.11 44.55 -3.79
C ALA A 32 31.10 43.20 -3.05
N ILE A 33 31.56 43.16 -1.79
CA ILE A 33 31.48 41.95 -0.95
C ILE A 33 30.01 41.63 -0.63
N MET A 34 29.18 42.62 -0.30
CA MET A 34 27.72 42.44 -0.16
C MET A 34 27.07 41.97 -1.46
N ALA A 35 27.46 42.52 -2.62
CA ALA A 35 26.91 42.12 -3.91
C ALA A 35 27.36 40.71 -4.32
N VAL A 36 28.61 40.32 -4.02
CA VAL A 36 29.11 38.95 -4.21
C VAL A 36 28.45 38.00 -3.21
N LEU A 37 28.25 38.39 -1.95
CA LEU A 37 27.50 37.60 -0.96
C LEU A 37 26.02 37.49 -1.33
N LEU A 38 25.39 38.52 -1.91
CA LEU A 38 24.03 38.47 -2.43
C LEU A 38 23.92 37.65 -3.72
N LEU A 39 24.91 37.71 -4.63
CA LEU A 39 24.97 36.83 -5.79
C LEU A 39 25.17 35.38 -5.35
N LEU A 40 26.09 35.12 -4.41
CA LEU A 40 26.27 33.81 -3.80
C LEU A 40 24.97 33.38 -3.11
N PHE A 41 24.30 34.24 -2.35
CA PHE A 41 23.02 33.91 -1.72
C PHE A 41 21.96 33.57 -2.78
N VAL A 42 21.84 34.31 -3.88
CA VAL A 42 20.89 34.03 -4.98
C VAL A 42 21.29 32.80 -5.82
N LEU A 43 22.58 32.46 -5.89
CA LEU A 43 23.10 31.26 -6.57
C LEU A 43 23.03 29.99 -5.70
N PHE A 44 23.13 30.13 -4.37
CA PHE A 44 23.07 29.05 -3.38
C PHE A 44 21.72 28.94 -2.66
N GLN A 45 20.70 29.74 -3.02
CA GLN A 45 19.33 29.46 -2.62
C GLN A 45 18.90 28.13 -3.25
N PRO A 46 18.47 27.12 -2.46
CA PRO A 46 18.03 25.83 -3.01
C PRO A 46 16.82 26.05 -3.92
N ARG A 47 17.07 25.92 -5.23
CA ARG A 47 16.04 26.06 -6.26
C ARG A 47 15.09 24.88 -6.15
N SER A 48 13.82 25.17 -5.93
CA SER A 48 12.77 24.16 -5.97
C SER A 48 12.78 23.44 -7.31
N LEU A 49 12.67 22.12 -7.30
CA LEU A 49 12.61 21.32 -8.51
C LEU A 49 11.35 21.69 -9.33
N PRO A 50 11.43 21.73 -10.67
CA PRO A 50 10.25 21.98 -11.50
C PRO A 50 9.30 20.81 -11.35
N ARG A 51 8.08 21.09 -10.87
CA ARG A 51 7.01 20.10 -10.72
C ARG A 51 6.43 19.76 -12.08
N THR A 52 6.18 18.48 -12.33
CA THR A 52 5.26 18.14 -13.42
C THR A 52 3.85 18.46 -12.95
N GLY A 53 3.02 19.03 -13.84
CA GLY A 53 1.58 19.17 -13.60
C GLY A 53 0.91 17.80 -13.42
N ASP A 54 -0.40 17.81 -13.16
CA ASP A 54 -1.18 16.61 -12.83
C ASP A 54 -0.83 15.39 -13.70
N ALA A 55 -0.47 14.30 -13.03
CA ALA A 55 -0.37 12.98 -13.66
C ALA A 55 -1.74 12.30 -13.55
N ALA A 56 -2.31 11.93 -14.69
CA ALA A 56 -3.40 10.96 -14.74
C ALA A 56 -2.88 9.56 -14.42
N MET A 57 -3.72 8.71 -13.83
CA MET A 57 -3.44 7.28 -13.77
C MET A 57 -3.19 6.74 -15.18
N PRO A 58 -2.25 5.81 -15.40
CA PRO A 58 -2.03 5.25 -16.72
C PRO A 58 -3.32 4.55 -17.20
N ASP A 59 -3.78 4.92 -18.40
CA ASP A 59 -4.96 4.32 -18.98
C ASP A 59 -4.64 2.93 -19.54
N PHE A 60 -5.10 1.91 -18.81
CA PHE A 60 -5.03 0.50 -19.16
C PHE A 60 -6.42 -0.06 -19.53
N SER A 61 -7.32 0.78 -20.08
CA SER A 61 -8.72 0.42 -20.43
C SER A 61 -8.86 -0.53 -21.63
N VAL A 62 -8.25 -1.71 -21.52
CA VAL A 62 -8.69 -2.91 -22.22
C VAL A 62 -9.80 -3.55 -21.38
N SER A 63 -10.80 -4.19 -22.02
CA SER A 63 -11.67 -5.09 -21.26
C SER A 63 -10.81 -6.23 -20.70
N THR A 64 -10.63 -6.24 -19.38
CA THR A 64 -9.83 -7.26 -18.67
C THR A 64 -10.59 -8.58 -18.51
N SER A 65 -11.87 -8.60 -18.90
CA SER A 65 -12.57 -9.83 -19.24
C SER A 65 -12.12 -10.31 -20.62
N PRO A 66 -11.59 -11.55 -20.77
CA PRO A 66 -11.28 -12.11 -22.07
C PRO A 66 -12.50 -12.01 -22.97
N GLY A 67 -12.37 -11.35 -24.13
CA GLY A 67 -13.49 -11.15 -25.04
C GLY A 67 -14.03 -12.49 -25.50
N ALA A 68 -15.21 -12.87 -24.96
CA ALA A 68 -15.97 -14.11 -25.17
C ALA A 68 -15.12 -15.31 -25.63
N ILE A 69 -14.75 -16.19 -24.68
CA ILE A 69 -13.97 -17.41 -24.94
C ILE A 69 -14.52 -18.11 -26.19
N LYS A 70 -13.71 -18.20 -27.24
CA LYS A 70 -14.04 -18.94 -28.48
C LYS A 70 -13.91 -20.45 -28.24
N GLY A 71 -14.76 -20.96 -27.37
CA GLY A 71 -14.85 -22.36 -26.94
C GLY A 71 -16.06 -22.52 -26.04
N THR A 72 -16.78 -23.63 -26.17
CA THR A 72 -17.99 -23.88 -25.37
C THR A 72 -17.59 -24.11 -23.91
N VAL A 73 -17.77 -23.10 -23.06
CA VAL A 73 -17.54 -23.24 -21.62
C VAL A 73 -18.53 -24.27 -21.07
N ALA A 74 -18.01 -25.30 -20.39
CA ALA A 74 -18.84 -26.35 -19.82
C ALA A 74 -19.65 -25.81 -18.62
N LEU A 75 -20.97 -25.79 -18.74
CA LEU A 75 -21.87 -25.45 -17.65
C LEU A 75 -22.13 -26.66 -16.75
N ALA A 76 -22.48 -26.38 -15.49
CA ALA A 76 -22.95 -27.40 -14.55
C ALA A 76 -24.25 -28.07 -15.06
N SER A 77 -24.52 -29.29 -14.60
CA SER A 77 -25.70 -30.03 -15.04
C SER A 77 -27.01 -29.32 -14.68
N ASN A 78 -28.07 -29.56 -15.46
CA ASN A 78 -29.41 -28.98 -15.22
C ASN A 78 -29.91 -29.23 -13.78
N ALA A 79 -29.59 -30.38 -13.18
CA ALA A 79 -29.95 -30.68 -11.79
C ALA A 79 -29.21 -29.78 -10.78
N GLN A 80 -27.90 -29.56 -10.97
CA GLN A 80 -27.10 -28.65 -10.14
C GLN A 80 -27.56 -27.20 -10.31
N LEU A 81 -27.80 -26.74 -11.54
CA LEU A 81 -28.31 -25.40 -11.82
C LEU A 81 -29.71 -25.17 -11.24
N SER A 82 -30.59 -26.18 -11.29
CA SER A 82 -31.90 -26.11 -10.65
C SER A 82 -31.78 -25.99 -9.12
N ALA A 83 -30.83 -26.71 -8.50
CA ALA A 83 -30.59 -26.62 -7.07
C ALA A 83 -29.97 -25.27 -6.64
N ALA A 84 -29.09 -24.69 -7.47
CA ALA A 84 -28.54 -23.35 -7.25
C ALA A 84 -29.62 -22.27 -7.36
N ARG A 85 -30.44 -22.30 -8.42
CA ARG A 85 -31.56 -21.36 -8.61
C ARG A 85 -32.65 -21.49 -7.55
N GLN A 86 -32.79 -22.67 -6.93
CA GLN A 86 -33.71 -22.87 -5.81
C GLN A 86 -33.25 -22.16 -4.51
N GLN A 87 -31.94 -21.91 -4.34
CA GLN A 87 -31.42 -21.14 -3.19
C GLN A 87 -31.72 -19.63 -3.32
N VAL A 88 -31.72 -19.10 -4.54
CA VAL A 88 -32.09 -17.71 -4.85
C VAL A 88 -33.59 -17.55 -5.17
N ALA A 89 -34.42 -18.54 -4.86
CA ALA A 89 -35.86 -18.51 -5.13
C ALA A 89 -36.53 -17.42 -4.28
N GLY A 90 -37.00 -16.36 -4.94
CA GLY A 90 -37.59 -15.17 -4.31
C GLY A 90 -36.80 -13.87 -4.57
N LEU A 91 -35.58 -13.97 -5.09
CA LEU A 91 -34.82 -12.83 -5.59
C LEU A 91 -35.19 -12.55 -7.06
N GLU A 92 -35.06 -11.29 -7.49
CA GLU A 92 -35.16 -10.92 -8.91
C GLU A 92 -33.81 -11.06 -9.60
N ARG A 93 -33.77 -11.72 -10.76
CA ARG A 93 -32.58 -11.73 -11.63
C ARG A 93 -32.48 -10.39 -12.37
N VAL A 94 -31.47 -9.59 -12.06
CA VAL A 94 -31.27 -8.24 -12.64
C VAL A 94 -30.34 -8.25 -13.86
N ALA A 95 -29.38 -9.17 -13.93
CA ALA A 95 -28.49 -9.32 -15.08
C ALA A 95 -28.06 -10.78 -15.27
N ALA A 96 -27.59 -11.12 -16.46
CA ALA A 96 -27.02 -12.42 -16.78
C ALA A 96 -26.01 -12.32 -17.93
N THR A 97 -25.04 -13.24 -17.95
CA THR A 97 -24.13 -13.53 -19.06
C THR A 97 -24.23 -15.02 -19.40
N ASP A 98 -23.40 -15.52 -20.33
CA ASP A 98 -23.38 -16.94 -20.67
C ASP A 98 -22.95 -17.85 -19.50
N VAL A 99 -22.29 -17.28 -18.47
CA VAL A 99 -21.72 -18.03 -17.34
C VAL A 99 -22.11 -17.51 -15.95
N LEU A 100 -22.65 -16.30 -15.81
CA LEU A 100 -23.11 -15.74 -14.52
C LEU A 100 -24.58 -15.30 -14.56
N GLU A 101 -25.28 -15.41 -13.44
CA GLU A 101 -26.56 -14.73 -13.20
C GLU A 101 -26.49 -13.90 -11.92
N LEU A 102 -26.87 -12.62 -11.98
CA LEU A 102 -26.93 -11.70 -10.84
C LEU A 102 -28.37 -11.53 -10.36
N TYR A 103 -28.57 -11.72 -9.07
CA TYR A 103 -29.86 -11.65 -8.38
C TYR A 103 -29.85 -10.60 -7.28
N VAL A 104 -31.00 -9.99 -6.98
CA VAL A 104 -31.19 -9.05 -5.87
C VAL A 104 -32.48 -9.31 -5.09
N ASN A 105 -32.41 -9.13 -3.77
CA ASN A 105 -33.57 -9.02 -2.91
C ASN A 105 -34.05 -7.56 -2.87
N LYS A 106 -35.23 -7.27 -3.44
CA LYS A 106 -35.79 -5.90 -3.49
C LYS A 106 -36.11 -5.28 -2.14
N SER A 107 -36.28 -6.07 -1.08
CA SER A 107 -36.59 -5.53 0.26
C SER A 107 -35.35 -5.29 1.13
N THR A 108 -34.20 -5.90 0.81
CA THR A 108 -32.96 -5.77 1.61
C THR A 108 -31.73 -5.30 0.84
N ALA A 109 -31.83 -5.17 -0.49
CA ALA A 109 -30.71 -4.94 -1.40
C ALA A 109 -29.57 -5.98 -1.34
N GLU A 110 -29.75 -7.11 -0.66
CA GLU A 110 -28.85 -8.27 -0.73
C GLU A 110 -28.75 -8.78 -2.15
N ALA A 111 -27.56 -9.19 -2.57
CA ALA A 111 -27.32 -9.72 -3.90
C ALA A 111 -26.69 -11.11 -3.86
N ALA A 112 -26.92 -11.87 -4.93
CA ALA A 112 -26.32 -13.17 -5.13
C ALA A 112 -25.84 -13.34 -6.58
N VAL A 113 -24.66 -13.90 -6.77
CA VAL A 113 -24.18 -14.36 -8.07
C VAL A 113 -24.27 -15.88 -8.13
N VAL A 114 -24.95 -16.40 -9.15
CA VAL A 114 -24.93 -17.82 -9.51
C VAL A 114 -23.90 -18.01 -10.60
N ASP A 115 -22.85 -18.78 -10.33
CA ASP A 115 -21.89 -19.21 -11.36
C ASP A 115 -22.40 -20.49 -12.03
N LEU A 116 -22.78 -20.37 -13.31
CA LEU A 116 -23.37 -21.44 -14.10
C LEU A 116 -22.37 -22.56 -14.43
N ARG A 117 -21.07 -22.34 -14.25
CA ARG A 117 -20.01 -23.34 -14.49
C ARG A 117 -19.85 -24.29 -13.31
N SER A 118 -19.92 -23.76 -12.08
CA SER A 118 -19.74 -24.52 -10.83
C SER A 118 -21.06 -24.91 -10.13
N ALA A 119 -22.16 -24.23 -10.48
CA ALA A 119 -23.43 -24.13 -9.74
C ALA A 119 -23.27 -23.57 -8.31
N ALA A 120 -22.21 -22.78 -8.07
CA ALA A 120 -22.03 -22.08 -6.80
C ALA A 120 -22.95 -20.84 -6.71
N VAL A 121 -23.41 -20.54 -5.50
CA VAL A 121 -24.14 -19.31 -5.19
C VAL A 121 -23.32 -18.48 -4.20
N TRP A 122 -22.86 -17.31 -4.66
CA TRP A 122 -22.06 -16.37 -3.89
C TRP A 122 -22.94 -15.20 -3.45
N TRP A 123 -23.22 -15.15 -2.15
CA TRP A 123 -24.05 -14.13 -1.52
C TRP A 123 -23.19 -12.96 -1.05
N THR A 124 -23.72 -11.75 -1.10
CA THR A 124 -23.07 -10.59 -0.46
C THR A 124 -23.08 -10.64 1.06
N ASN A 125 -24.01 -11.40 1.65
CA ASN A 125 -24.27 -11.45 3.09
C ASN A 125 -24.63 -12.89 3.54
N PRO A 126 -24.27 -13.32 4.76
CA PRO A 126 -24.52 -14.68 5.20
C PRO A 126 -26.01 -14.89 5.49
N GLN A 127 -26.63 -15.88 4.86
CA GLN A 127 -28.10 -16.03 4.85
C GLN A 127 -28.67 -16.45 6.22
N ASP A 128 -27.95 -17.26 7.00
CA ASP A 128 -28.38 -17.74 8.33
C ASP A 128 -28.03 -16.77 9.49
N ARG A 129 -27.67 -15.51 9.21
CA ARG A 129 -27.21 -14.54 10.24
C ARG A 129 -28.20 -14.28 11.38
N ASP A 130 -29.50 -14.42 11.13
CA ASP A 130 -30.53 -14.29 12.19
C ASP A 130 -30.50 -15.47 13.18
N LEU A 131 -29.97 -16.62 12.77
CA LEU A 131 -29.78 -17.81 13.61
C LEU A 131 -28.47 -17.79 14.41
N ASP A 132 -27.58 -16.83 14.15
CA ASP A 132 -26.31 -16.67 14.86
C ASP A 132 -26.55 -16.48 16.37
N GLY A 133 -26.04 -17.39 17.21
CA GLY A 133 -26.23 -17.36 18.67
C GLY A 133 -25.27 -16.42 19.41
N MET A 134 -24.26 -15.90 18.73
CA MET A 134 -23.17 -15.09 19.27
C MET A 134 -23.34 -13.61 18.94
N ALA A 135 -23.81 -13.31 17.73
CA ALA A 135 -24.02 -11.96 17.24
C ALA A 135 -25.14 -11.26 18.01
N SER A 136 -24.83 -10.09 18.58
CA SER A 136 -25.84 -9.19 19.10
C SER A 136 -26.74 -8.66 17.95
N PRO A 137 -27.94 -8.12 18.22
CA PRO A 137 -28.81 -7.59 17.15
C PRO A 137 -28.13 -6.56 16.24
N LEU A 138 -27.24 -5.73 16.79
CA LEU A 138 -26.44 -4.78 16.02
C LEU A 138 -25.48 -5.49 15.06
N ILE A 139 -24.77 -6.52 15.54
CA ILE A 139 -23.85 -7.32 14.72
C ILE A 139 -24.61 -8.13 13.66
N LYS A 140 -25.81 -8.65 13.97
CA LYS A 140 -26.68 -9.31 12.98
C LYS A 140 -27.07 -8.38 11.84
N GLY A 141 -27.40 -7.12 12.17
CA GLY A 141 -27.59 -6.08 11.17
C GLY A 141 -26.32 -5.84 10.34
N LYS A 142 -25.16 -5.67 10.98
CA LYS A 142 -23.88 -5.49 10.27
C LYS A 142 -23.52 -6.67 9.35
N LEU A 143 -23.85 -7.91 9.72
CA LEU A 143 -23.70 -9.09 8.83
C LEU A 143 -24.58 -8.99 7.57
N GLY A 144 -25.71 -8.29 7.64
CA GLY A 144 -26.58 -7.96 6.50
C GLY A 144 -26.18 -6.70 5.73
N ALA A 145 -25.08 -6.02 6.11
CA ALA A 145 -24.66 -4.78 5.48
C ALA A 145 -23.85 -5.01 4.19
N GLN A 146 -24.14 -4.20 3.19
CA GLN A 146 -23.46 -4.13 1.90
C GLN A 146 -22.32 -3.11 1.93
N LEU A 147 -22.52 -2.05 2.71
CA LEU A 147 -21.50 -1.05 3.05
C LEU A 147 -21.46 -0.89 4.56
N SER A 148 -20.28 -0.72 5.14
CA SER A 148 -20.12 -0.09 6.46
C SER A 148 -19.27 1.16 6.30
N LEU A 149 -19.60 2.21 7.01
CA LEU A 149 -18.87 3.47 6.96
C LEU A 149 -18.46 3.91 8.35
N THR A 150 -17.27 4.50 8.45
CA THR A 150 -16.86 5.28 9.61
C THR A 150 -16.77 6.74 9.20
N TYR A 151 -17.29 7.66 10.00
CA TYR A 151 -17.30 9.09 9.73
C TYR A 151 -16.79 9.91 10.93
N LEU A 152 -16.30 11.12 10.65
CA LEU A 152 -15.81 12.07 11.64
C LEU A 152 -16.92 13.02 12.08
N MET A 153 -17.07 13.16 13.39
CA MET A 153 -17.82 14.24 14.04
C MET A 153 -16.96 15.52 14.13
N PRO A 154 -17.56 16.71 14.38
CA PRO A 154 -16.82 17.97 14.51
C PRO A 154 -15.70 17.97 15.56
N ASN A 155 -15.86 17.17 16.62
CA ASN A 155 -14.85 17.00 17.67
C ASN A 155 -13.73 15.99 17.30
N GLY A 156 -13.70 15.49 16.07
CA GLY A 156 -12.71 14.52 15.57
C GLY A 156 -12.94 13.07 15.99
N GLN A 157 -13.93 12.79 16.86
CA GLN A 157 -14.32 11.41 17.19
C GLN A 157 -14.98 10.74 15.98
N THR A 158 -14.87 9.41 15.92
CA THR A 158 -15.54 8.59 14.93
C THR A 158 -16.88 8.04 15.42
N LYS A 159 -17.80 7.88 14.46
CA LYS A 159 -19.00 7.06 14.57
C LYS A 159 -19.12 6.21 13.32
N ASP A 160 -19.88 5.13 13.43
CA ASP A 160 -20.09 4.17 12.36
C ASP A 160 -21.57 4.16 11.95
N TYR A 161 -21.82 3.88 10.67
CA TYR A 161 -23.12 3.40 10.17
C TYR A 161 -22.89 2.16 9.31
N ASP A 162 -23.93 1.35 9.14
CA ASP A 162 -23.95 0.27 8.16
C ASP A 162 -25.23 0.27 7.33
N SER A 163 -25.15 -0.23 6.09
CA SER A 163 -26.25 -0.06 5.14
C SER A 163 -27.49 -0.84 5.53
N PHE A 164 -27.38 -1.83 6.41
CA PHE A 164 -28.53 -2.58 6.88
C PHE A 164 -29.25 -1.82 7.98
N ASN A 165 -28.56 -1.56 9.09
CA ASN A 165 -29.12 -0.92 10.28
C ASN A 165 -29.56 0.52 10.01
N ASP A 166 -28.78 1.29 9.24
CA ASP A 166 -28.97 2.73 9.09
C ASP A 166 -29.60 3.13 7.75
N SER A 167 -29.96 2.17 6.87
CA SER A 167 -30.65 2.44 5.61
C SER A 167 -31.73 1.42 5.24
N VAL A 168 -31.41 0.11 5.15
CA VAL A 168 -32.38 -0.94 4.76
C VAL A 168 -33.53 -1.06 5.76
N VAL A 169 -33.24 -1.10 7.07
CA VAL A 169 -34.26 -1.13 8.14
C VAL A 169 -35.21 0.06 8.05
N HIS A 170 -34.69 1.22 7.61
CA HIS A 170 -35.45 2.46 7.44
C HIS A 170 -36.09 2.61 6.04
N LYS A 171 -35.80 1.70 5.10
CA LYS A 171 -36.21 1.73 3.69
C LYS A 171 -35.75 2.98 2.93
N THR A 172 -34.62 3.56 3.34
CA THR A 172 -34.00 4.75 2.73
C THR A 172 -32.94 4.36 1.69
N PHE A 173 -33.25 3.34 0.88
CA PHE A 173 -32.40 2.92 -0.24
C PHE A 173 -33.24 2.78 -1.51
N THR A 174 -32.60 2.93 -2.67
CA THR A 174 -33.24 2.68 -3.98
C THR A 174 -32.37 1.75 -4.83
N ILE A 175 -33.01 0.88 -5.61
CA ILE A 175 -32.34 0.00 -6.58
C ILE A 175 -32.68 0.49 -7.98
N GLN A 176 -31.65 0.77 -8.77
CA GLN A 176 -31.73 1.22 -10.16
C GLN A 176 -31.20 0.08 -11.04
N SER A 177 -32.06 -0.53 -11.84
CA SER A 177 -31.67 -1.61 -12.76
C SER A 177 -30.92 -1.06 -13.97
N GLU A 178 -29.87 -1.77 -14.39
CA GLU A 178 -29.05 -1.47 -15.56
C GLU A 178 -29.01 -2.71 -16.47
N SER A 179 -28.64 -2.57 -17.74
CA SER A 179 -28.61 -3.72 -18.67
C SER A 179 -27.56 -4.77 -18.31
N ASP A 180 -26.49 -4.34 -17.65
CA ASP A 180 -25.36 -5.17 -17.19
C ASP A 180 -25.32 -5.35 -15.66
N GLY A 181 -26.35 -4.88 -14.92
CA GLY A 181 -26.36 -5.01 -13.45
C GLY A 181 -27.36 -4.09 -12.74
N MET A 182 -26.90 -3.43 -11.69
CA MET A 182 -27.71 -2.48 -10.90
C MET A 182 -26.86 -1.52 -10.10
N THR A 183 -27.39 -0.33 -9.80
CA THR A 183 -26.87 0.57 -8.78
C THR A 183 -27.84 0.64 -7.61
N VAL A 184 -27.35 0.38 -6.39
CA VAL A 184 -28.09 0.59 -5.15
C VAL A 184 -27.61 1.89 -4.51
N VAL A 185 -28.51 2.86 -4.33
CA VAL A 185 -28.20 4.11 -3.63
C VAL A 185 -28.70 4.00 -2.20
N TYR A 186 -27.79 4.03 -1.23
CA TYR A 186 -28.11 4.04 0.20
C TYR A 186 -28.09 5.47 0.74
N GLU A 187 -29.14 5.85 1.45
CA GLU A 187 -29.18 7.05 2.29
C GLU A 187 -29.05 6.62 3.75
N PHE A 188 -27.93 7.00 4.37
CA PHE A 188 -27.61 6.78 5.78
C PHE A 188 -27.93 8.03 6.58
N GLY A 189 -28.23 7.84 7.86
CA GLY A 189 -28.71 8.90 8.73
C GLY A 189 -30.20 9.08 8.57
N ASN A 190 -30.93 9.05 9.68
CA ASN A 190 -32.38 8.97 9.65
C ASN A 190 -33.02 10.30 9.20
N PRO A 191 -33.87 10.31 8.14
CA PRO A 191 -34.73 11.45 7.84
C PRO A 191 -35.89 11.61 8.85
N GLU A 192 -36.25 10.55 9.61
CA GLU A 192 -37.06 10.73 10.82
C GLU A 192 -36.18 11.35 11.93
N ARG A 193 -36.19 12.69 11.98
CA ARG A 193 -35.94 13.55 13.16
C ARG A 193 -35.71 12.75 14.46
N GLY A 194 -34.47 12.60 14.92
CA GLY A 194 -34.18 12.02 16.24
C GLY A 194 -34.35 13.02 17.38
N ALA A 195 -33.78 12.74 18.55
CA ALA A 195 -33.91 13.60 19.74
C ALA A 195 -33.43 15.05 19.49
N GLU A 196 -32.48 15.22 18.57
CA GLU A 196 -31.98 16.47 18.02
C GLU A 196 -33.07 17.40 17.47
N ALA A 197 -34.19 16.88 16.94
CA ALA A 197 -35.32 17.71 16.48
C ALA A 197 -36.12 18.35 17.62
N ILE A 198 -35.75 18.06 18.87
CA ILE A 198 -36.29 18.67 20.08
C ILE A 198 -35.19 19.60 20.61
N PRO A 199 -35.45 20.90 20.81
CA PRO A 199 -34.42 21.88 21.19
C PRO A 199 -33.71 21.47 22.48
N LEU A 200 -32.38 21.61 22.52
CA LEU A 200 -31.60 21.39 23.75
C LEU A 200 -31.88 22.49 24.78
N LYS A 201 -32.05 23.72 24.30
CA LYS A 201 -32.46 24.88 25.09
C LYS A 201 -33.49 25.68 24.30
N ILE A 202 -34.54 26.10 24.99
CA ILE A 202 -35.61 26.93 24.43
C ILE A 202 -36.13 27.87 25.52
N SER A 203 -36.43 29.12 25.18
CA SER A 203 -36.97 30.07 26.17
C SER A 203 -38.40 29.67 26.56
N LYS A 204 -38.81 29.98 27.80
CA LYS A 204 -40.18 29.72 28.26
C LYS A 204 -41.25 30.23 27.29
N GLN A 205 -41.08 31.46 26.81
CA GLN A 205 -42.00 32.06 25.83
C GLN A 205 -42.08 31.24 24.53
N ARG A 206 -40.94 30.88 23.93
CA ARG A 206 -40.94 30.13 22.67
C ARG A 206 -41.43 28.70 22.84
N LEU A 207 -41.13 28.02 23.94
CA LEU A 207 -41.70 26.69 24.24
C LEU A 207 -43.23 26.76 24.35
N GLU A 208 -43.76 27.80 25.01
CA GLU A 208 -45.20 28.03 25.10
C GLU A 208 -45.82 28.34 23.73
N GLU A 209 -45.30 29.32 22.98
CA GLU A 209 -45.85 29.79 21.70
C GLU A 209 -45.75 28.77 20.56
N LYS A 210 -44.57 28.15 20.40
CA LYS A 210 -44.24 27.30 19.24
C LYS A 210 -44.58 25.82 19.44
N ILE A 211 -44.63 25.34 20.69
CA ILE A 211 -44.89 23.92 20.99
C ILE A 211 -46.16 23.77 21.83
N LEU A 212 -46.18 24.25 23.08
CA LEU A 212 -47.23 23.87 24.03
C LEU A 212 -48.62 24.41 23.63
N ASN A 213 -48.72 25.61 23.05
CA ASN A 213 -50.00 26.19 22.61
C ASN A 213 -50.61 25.51 21.38
N LYS A 214 -49.90 24.54 20.78
CA LYS A 214 -50.36 23.73 19.65
C LYS A 214 -50.78 22.31 20.06
N LEU A 215 -50.61 21.95 21.34
CA LEU A 215 -50.88 20.63 21.89
C LEU A 215 -52.06 20.66 22.87
N ASP A 216 -52.77 19.54 22.96
CA ASP A 216 -53.81 19.37 23.99
C ASP A 216 -53.21 19.19 25.39
N GLN A 217 -54.04 19.29 26.43
CA GLN A 217 -53.55 19.34 27.81
C GLN A 217 -52.81 18.06 28.26
N LYS A 218 -53.11 16.90 27.67
CA LYS A 218 -52.43 15.63 27.96
C LYS A 218 -51.04 15.63 27.33
N ASP A 219 -50.96 16.04 26.08
CA ASP A 219 -49.72 16.10 25.31
C ASP A 219 -48.78 17.21 25.82
N ARG A 220 -49.31 18.38 26.22
CA ARG A 220 -48.58 19.45 26.91
C ARG A 220 -47.86 18.94 28.17
N ASN A 221 -48.59 18.24 29.03
CA ASN A 221 -48.04 17.66 30.25
C ASN A 221 -46.93 16.65 29.92
N GLN A 222 -47.15 15.79 28.91
CA GLN A 222 -46.13 14.83 28.47
C GLN A 222 -44.87 15.53 27.93
N MET A 223 -45.02 16.58 27.14
CA MET A 223 -43.91 17.34 26.56
C MET A 223 -43.07 18.04 27.65
N LEU A 224 -43.72 18.67 28.64
CA LEU A 224 -43.05 19.29 29.78
C LEU A 224 -42.20 18.31 30.61
N THR A 225 -42.54 17.02 30.66
CA THR A 225 -41.68 16.02 31.34
C THR A 225 -40.31 15.83 30.69
N ARG A 226 -40.11 16.34 29.47
CA ARG A 226 -38.85 16.25 28.70
C ARG A 226 -37.94 17.46 28.90
N PHE A 227 -38.36 18.45 29.68
CA PHE A 227 -37.57 19.63 29.95
C PHE A 227 -37.41 19.91 31.46
N ARG A 228 -36.44 20.75 31.81
CA ARG A 228 -36.22 21.33 33.14
C ARG A 228 -36.12 22.83 32.98
N LEU A 229 -37.01 23.58 33.63
CA LEU A 229 -36.90 25.03 33.70
C LEU A 229 -35.74 25.40 34.62
N ASN A 230 -34.88 26.31 34.17
CA ASN A 230 -33.98 27.07 35.01
C ASN A 230 -34.66 28.41 35.34
N GLU A 231 -35.13 28.57 36.59
CA GLU A 231 -35.91 29.73 37.03
C GLU A 231 -35.11 31.05 36.96
N ASP A 232 -33.79 31.00 37.17
CA ASP A 232 -32.92 32.18 37.15
C ASP A 232 -32.73 32.77 35.75
N THR A 233 -32.94 31.97 34.70
CA THR A 233 -32.71 32.34 33.29
C THR A 233 -33.97 32.30 32.43
N GLY A 234 -35.04 31.65 32.88
CA GLY A 234 -36.27 31.45 32.09
C GLY A 234 -36.11 30.48 30.91
N ILE A 235 -35.04 29.68 30.89
CA ILE A 235 -34.71 28.74 29.81
C ILE A 235 -35.10 27.31 30.23
N TYR A 236 -35.75 26.59 29.34
CA TYR A 236 -35.97 25.15 29.47
C TYR A 236 -34.82 24.37 28.84
N GLU A 237 -34.17 23.53 29.63
CA GLU A 237 -33.14 22.59 29.17
C GLU A 237 -33.76 21.21 28.93
N ARG A 238 -33.44 20.58 27.80
CA ARG A 238 -33.90 19.23 27.45
C ARG A 238 -33.28 18.21 28.41
N ARG A 239 -34.12 17.40 29.05
CA ARG A 239 -33.70 16.21 29.80
C ARG A 239 -33.30 15.10 28.83
N GLU A 240 -32.61 14.08 29.35
CA GLU A 240 -32.43 12.84 28.60
C GLU A 240 -33.80 12.24 28.24
N ILE A 241 -33.95 11.81 26.98
CA ILE A 241 -35.19 11.24 26.45
C ILE A 241 -34.96 9.75 26.23
N PRO A 242 -35.62 8.86 27.01
CA PRO A 242 -35.49 7.41 26.81
C PRO A 242 -35.93 7.02 25.39
N LYS A 243 -35.21 6.07 24.76
CA LYS A 243 -35.53 5.57 23.40
C LYS A 243 -37.02 5.16 23.24
N SER A 244 -37.60 4.55 24.28
CA SER A 244 -39.01 4.15 24.32
C SER A 244 -40.02 5.31 24.32
N ALA A 245 -39.59 6.51 24.72
CA ALA A 245 -40.41 7.72 24.71
C ALA A 245 -40.14 8.60 23.47
N LEU A 246 -38.99 8.43 22.81
CA LEU A 246 -38.50 9.36 21.77
C LEU A 246 -39.50 9.55 20.63
N LYS A 247 -39.93 8.48 19.95
CA LYS A 247 -40.92 8.55 18.85
C LYS A 247 -42.14 9.38 19.24
N LYS A 248 -42.72 9.09 20.41
CA LYS A 248 -43.91 9.81 20.90
C LYS A 248 -43.65 11.28 21.26
N VAL A 249 -42.41 11.72 21.47
CA VAL A 249 -42.09 13.15 21.66
C VAL A 249 -41.91 13.84 20.30
N LEU A 250 -41.42 13.12 19.30
CA LEU A 250 -41.26 13.61 17.93
C LEU A 250 -42.62 13.79 17.25
N ASP A 251 -43.54 12.84 17.44
CA ASP A 251 -44.95 12.96 17.03
C ASP A 251 -45.59 14.26 17.60
N LEU A 252 -45.18 14.73 18.79
CA LEU A 252 -45.66 15.97 19.40
C LEU A 252 -44.98 17.23 18.83
N ILE A 253 -43.69 17.16 18.51
CA ILE A 253 -42.96 18.22 17.80
C ILE A 253 -43.57 18.45 16.41
N GLU A 254 -43.89 17.37 15.70
CA GLU A 254 -44.55 17.42 14.40
C GLU A 254 -46.00 17.92 14.51
N LYS A 255 -46.81 17.38 15.44
CA LYS A 255 -48.17 17.87 15.74
C LYS A 255 -48.21 19.35 16.11
N ALA A 256 -47.14 19.89 16.71
CA ALA A 256 -47.02 21.30 17.00
C ALA A 256 -46.62 22.17 15.79
N GLY A 257 -46.11 21.58 14.71
CA GLY A 257 -45.56 22.30 13.56
C GLY A 257 -44.23 22.99 13.84
N TYR A 258 -43.42 22.46 14.78
CA TYR A 258 -42.12 23.02 15.12
C TYR A 258 -41.07 22.71 14.03
N THR A 259 -40.39 23.74 13.55
CA THR A 259 -39.53 23.70 12.35
C THR A 259 -38.04 23.53 12.70
N GLU A 260 -37.20 23.24 11.69
CA GLU A 260 -35.75 23.19 11.89
C GLU A 260 -35.14 24.59 12.00
N GLU A 261 -35.75 25.58 11.36
CA GLU A 261 -35.43 27.00 11.52
C GLU A 261 -35.74 27.47 12.95
N ASP A 262 -36.86 27.03 13.52
CA ASP A 262 -37.17 27.27 14.94
C ASP A 262 -36.16 26.59 15.86
N LEU A 263 -35.84 25.31 15.61
CA LEU A 263 -34.83 24.55 16.36
C LEU A 263 -33.46 25.23 16.37
N LYS A 264 -33.00 25.67 15.19
CA LYS A 264 -31.71 26.36 15.03
C LYS A 264 -31.73 27.69 15.78
N SER A 265 -32.75 28.51 15.55
CA SER A 265 -32.94 29.80 16.23
C SER A 265 -33.01 29.66 17.76
N ASP A 266 -33.68 28.63 18.29
CA ASP A 266 -33.79 28.40 19.74
C ASP A 266 -32.47 27.94 20.35
N ASN A 267 -31.77 26.99 19.72
CA ASN A 267 -30.48 26.52 20.23
C ASN A 267 -29.41 27.65 20.20
N GLU A 268 -29.29 28.38 19.09
CA GLU A 268 -28.32 29.48 18.94
C GLU A 268 -28.55 30.62 19.94
N GLN A 269 -29.80 31.09 20.09
CA GLN A 269 -30.14 32.19 21.00
C GLN A 269 -29.90 31.84 22.47
N ASN A 270 -29.92 30.55 22.83
CA ASN A 270 -29.68 30.06 24.19
C ASN A 270 -28.26 29.52 24.39
N GLY A 271 -27.33 29.84 23.49
CA GLY A 271 -25.89 29.57 23.63
C GLY A 271 -25.52 28.09 23.50
N VAL A 272 -26.29 27.30 22.74
CA VAL A 272 -25.91 25.95 22.31
C VAL A 272 -25.02 26.10 21.08
N ILE A 273 -23.82 25.53 21.11
CA ILE A 273 -22.88 25.64 19.98
C ILE A 273 -23.33 24.71 18.83
N GLU A 274 -23.16 25.14 17.58
CA GLU A 274 -23.44 24.32 16.39
C GLU A 274 -22.61 23.02 16.45
N GLY A 275 -23.27 21.88 16.66
CA GLY A 275 -22.65 20.59 16.95
C GLY A 275 -23.02 19.97 18.31
N GLU A 276 -23.38 20.76 19.33
CA GLU A 276 -23.98 20.22 20.57
C GLU A 276 -25.43 19.77 20.34
N GLY A 277 -26.16 20.48 19.46
CA GLY A 277 -27.57 20.21 19.10
C GLY A 277 -27.85 18.83 18.51
N GLY A 278 -26.82 18.11 18.03
CA GLY A 278 -26.92 16.68 17.71
C GLY A 278 -27.58 16.32 16.37
N GLY A 279 -27.63 17.22 15.38
CA GLY A 279 -28.15 16.91 14.04
C GLY A 279 -27.59 15.59 13.51
N SER A 280 -28.44 14.70 12.96
CA SER A 280 -28.01 13.41 12.44
C SER A 280 -26.98 13.60 11.32
N ALA A 281 -25.98 12.71 11.25
CA ALA A 281 -25.08 12.72 10.12
C ALA A 281 -25.78 12.05 8.95
N SER A 282 -25.83 12.68 7.79
CA SER A 282 -26.42 12.07 6.59
C SER A 282 -25.37 11.84 5.52
N PHE A 283 -25.44 10.66 4.88
CA PHE A 283 -24.60 10.27 3.75
C PHE A 283 -25.45 9.64 2.66
N THR A 284 -25.13 9.92 1.40
CA THR A 284 -25.65 9.19 0.24
C THR A 284 -24.50 8.46 -0.44
N VAL A 285 -24.55 7.14 -0.57
CA VAL A 285 -23.50 6.32 -1.21
C VAL A 285 -24.12 5.42 -2.28
N PRO A 286 -23.82 5.66 -3.58
CA PRO A 286 -24.14 4.74 -4.67
C PRO A 286 -23.16 3.56 -4.70
N LEU A 287 -23.68 2.34 -4.64
CA LEU A 287 -22.95 1.09 -4.81
C LEU A 287 -23.43 0.40 -6.10
N ARG A 288 -22.57 0.30 -7.10
CA ARG A 288 -22.86 -0.34 -8.38
C ARG A 288 -22.35 -1.77 -8.41
N TYR A 289 -23.19 -2.66 -8.94
CA TYR A 289 -22.88 -4.05 -9.27
C TYR A 289 -23.01 -4.21 -10.78
N LYS A 290 -22.00 -4.77 -11.43
CA LYS A 290 -21.98 -4.99 -12.88
C LYS A 290 -21.42 -6.36 -13.21
N LEU A 291 -22.09 -7.10 -14.10
CA LEU A 291 -21.49 -8.26 -14.77
C LEU A 291 -20.62 -7.77 -15.94
N ASP A 292 -19.38 -8.23 -15.97
CA ASP A 292 -18.40 -7.93 -17.02
C ASP A 292 -17.86 -9.26 -17.55
N GLY A 293 -18.53 -9.84 -18.54
CA GLY A 293 -18.21 -11.18 -19.06
C GLY A 293 -18.39 -12.27 -18.00
N GLU A 294 -17.28 -12.83 -17.52
CA GLU A 294 -17.24 -13.92 -16.52
C GLU A 294 -17.03 -13.41 -15.08
N HIS A 295 -17.06 -12.09 -14.88
CA HIS A 295 -16.70 -11.42 -13.64
C HIS A 295 -17.85 -10.57 -13.07
N LEU A 296 -17.87 -10.38 -11.74
CA LEU A 296 -18.66 -9.34 -11.09
C LEU A 296 -17.74 -8.16 -10.73
N LEU A 297 -18.06 -6.96 -11.19
CA LEU A 297 -17.49 -5.71 -10.70
C LEU A 297 -18.43 -5.12 -9.65
N VAL A 298 -17.83 -4.61 -8.58
CA VAL A 298 -18.50 -3.86 -7.54
C VAL A 298 -17.73 -2.55 -7.35
N SER A 299 -18.43 -1.42 -7.46
CA SER A 299 -17.77 -0.10 -7.48
C SER A 299 -18.56 0.99 -6.77
N VAL A 300 -17.84 1.86 -6.07
CA VAL A 300 -18.34 3.13 -5.53
C VAL A 300 -17.52 4.26 -6.15
N ASP A 301 -18.17 5.26 -6.73
CA ASP A 301 -17.51 6.50 -7.14
C ASP A 301 -17.48 7.43 -5.92
N ALA A 302 -16.28 7.69 -5.38
CA ALA A 302 -16.14 8.52 -4.19
C ALA A 302 -16.51 9.99 -4.45
N SER A 303 -16.50 10.47 -5.70
CA SER A 303 -16.99 11.81 -6.07
C SER A 303 -18.52 11.92 -6.04
N ALA A 304 -19.23 10.80 -6.18
CA ALA A 304 -20.69 10.73 -6.11
C ALA A 304 -21.21 10.61 -4.66
N ILE A 305 -20.33 10.42 -3.67
CA ILE A 305 -20.69 10.37 -2.26
C ILE A 305 -21.09 11.76 -1.78
N LYS A 306 -22.30 11.86 -1.22
CA LYS A 306 -22.75 13.07 -0.54
C LYS A 306 -22.58 12.89 0.96
N ALA A 307 -22.02 13.88 1.62
CA ALA A 307 -21.90 13.96 3.08
C ALA A 307 -22.45 15.30 3.55
N GLN A 308 -23.30 15.31 4.57
CA GLN A 308 -23.82 16.54 5.14
C GLN A 308 -22.79 17.19 6.07
N PRO A 309 -22.28 18.42 5.79
CA PRO A 309 -21.41 19.12 6.72
C PRO A 309 -22.13 19.38 8.05
N PRO A 310 -21.42 19.35 9.19
CA PRO A 310 -19.96 19.28 9.34
C PRO A 310 -19.38 17.86 9.32
N TYR A 311 -20.17 16.83 9.05
CA TYR A 311 -19.71 15.43 9.07
C TYR A 311 -18.90 15.07 7.82
N ARG A 312 -17.90 14.21 7.99
CA ARG A 312 -17.01 13.79 6.89
C ARG A 312 -16.79 12.28 6.91
N LEU A 313 -17.02 11.61 5.78
CA LEU A 313 -16.74 10.19 5.62
C LEU A 313 -15.22 9.94 5.75
N HIS A 314 -14.83 8.97 6.59
CA HIS A 314 -13.42 8.62 6.88
C HIS A 314 -13.00 7.35 6.13
N THR A 315 -13.74 6.27 6.34
CA THR A 315 -13.52 4.97 5.70
C THR A 315 -14.83 4.38 5.20
N LEU A 316 -14.72 3.50 4.20
CA LEU A 316 -15.84 2.75 3.61
C LEU A 316 -15.41 1.29 3.41
N ASP A 317 -16.08 0.39 4.12
CA ASP A 317 -16.02 -1.06 3.90
C ASP A 317 -16.98 -1.42 2.75
N VAL A 318 -16.54 -2.23 1.79
CA VAL A 318 -17.36 -2.63 0.63
C VAL A 318 -17.46 -4.15 0.57
N LEU A 319 -18.66 -4.67 0.80
CA LEU A 319 -18.98 -6.11 0.78
C LEU A 319 -18.11 -7.00 1.68
N SER A 320 -17.82 -6.58 2.92
CA SER A 320 -16.97 -7.33 3.86
C SER A 320 -17.38 -8.80 4.07
N PHE A 321 -18.65 -9.14 3.84
CA PHE A 321 -19.19 -10.49 4.03
C PHE A 321 -19.49 -11.23 2.72
N PHE A 322 -18.93 -10.79 1.58
CA PHE A 322 -19.08 -11.48 0.31
C PHE A 322 -18.55 -12.91 0.38
N GLY A 323 -19.45 -13.88 0.18
CA GLY A 323 -19.15 -15.31 0.29
C GLY A 323 -18.90 -15.83 1.71
N ALA A 324 -19.07 -15.01 2.75
CA ALA A 324 -18.73 -15.35 4.14
C ALA A 324 -19.31 -16.70 4.59
N ALA A 325 -18.44 -17.53 5.19
CA ALA A 325 -18.68 -18.96 5.40
C ALA A 325 -18.91 -19.28 6.88
N GLY A 326 -19.97 -20.01 7.20
CA GLY A 326 -20.35 -20.37 8.57
C GLY A 326 -19.57 -21.56 9.15
N LYS A 327 -19.83 -21.87 10.43
CA LYS A 327 -19.18 -22.96 11.19
C LYS A 327 -19.33 -24.39 10.64
N LYS A 328 -20.15 -24.61 9.60
CA LYS A 328 -20.38 -25.94 8.98
C LYS A 328 -19.71 -26.10 7.62
N GLU A 329 -19.20 -25.02 7.04
CA GLU A 329 -18.60 -25.01 5.70
C GLU A 329 -17.09 -25.23 5.79
N ASN A 330 -16.52 -25.88 4.77
CA ASN A 330 -15.08 -26.19 4.71
C ASN A 330 -14.41 -25.30 3.67
N GLY A 331 -13.16 -24.89 3.94
CA GLY A 331 -12.47 -23.97 3.04
C GLY A 331 -11.37 -23.17 3.71
N TYR A 332 -11.00 -22.08 3.05
CA TYR A 332 -10.02 -21.12 3.54
C TYR A 332 -10.23 -19.73 2.95
N LEU A 333 -9.74 -18.73 3.67
CA LEU A 333 -9.46 -17.39 3.17
C LEU A 333 -8.03 -17.38 2.59
N PHE A 334 -7.85 -16.77 1.43
CA PHE A 334 -6.54 -16.46 0.87
C PHE A 334 -6.21 -14.98 1.12
N VAL A 335 -5.06 -14.71 1.73
CA VAL A 335 -4.55 -13.37 2.02
C VAL A 335 -3.19 -13.13 1.34
N PRO A 336 -2.93 -11.95 0.77
CA PRO A 336 -1.68 -11.60 0.08
C PRO A 336 -0.58 -11.20 1.09
N ASP A 337 -0.43 -11.99 2.14
CA ASP A 337 0.57 -11.81 3.21
C ASP A 337 1.96 -12.23 2.70
N GLY A 338 2.74 -11.25 2.24
CA GLY A 338 4.05 -11.49 1.62
C GLY A 338 3.93 -12.36 0.36
N SER A 339 4.49 -13.57 0.40
CA SER A 339 4.33 -14.55 -0.69
C SER A 339 2.90 -15.04 -0.86
N GLY A 340 2.07 -14.95 0.19
CA GLY A 340 0.70 -15.44 0.27
C GLY A 340 0.50 -16.41 1.44
N SER A 341 -0.66 -16.32 2.10
CA SER A 341 -1.02 -17.21 3.22
C SER A 341 -2.48 -17.67 3.14
N LEU A 342 -2.78 -18.80 3.76
CA LEU A 342 -4.13 -19.33 3.95
C LEU A 342 -4.55 -19.25 5.43
N ILE A 343 -5.83 -18.96 5.65
CA ILE A 343 -6.52 -19.11 6.94
C ILE A 343 -7.65 -20.12 6.72
N HIS A 344 -7.54 -21.31 7.28
CA HIS A 344 -8.61 -22.30 7.21
C HIS A 344 -9.83 -21.84 8.00
N PHE A 345 -11.02 -22.13 7.47
CA PHE A 345 -12.26 -21.82 8.17
C PHE A 345 -12.31 -22.55 9.51
N ASN A 346 -12.80 -21.85 10.54
CA ASN A 346 -13.08 -22.43 11.84
C ASN A 346 -11.84 -23.05 12.54
N ASN A 347 -10.63 -22.58 12.24
CA ASN A 347 -9.34 -23.12 12.74
C ASN A 347 -9.13 -23.03 14.27
N GLY A 348 -10.08 -22.46 15.02
CA GLY A 348 -10.06 -22.39 16.48
C GLY A 348 -9.12 -21.32 17.07
N LYS A 349 -8.41 -20.55 16.25
CA LYS A 349 -7.41 -19.54 16.67
C LYS A 349 -8.03 -18.22 17.13
N ASN A 350 -9.08 -18.31 17.95
CA ASN A 350 -9.82 -17.15 18.48
C ASN A 350 -9.02 -16.31 19.49
N TYR A 351 -7.86 -16.81 19.94
CA TYR A 351 -6.89 -16.09 20.77
C TYR A 351 -5.98 -15.15 19.96
N ALA A 352 -5.82 -15.39 18.65
CA ALA A 352 -5.04 -14.52 17.78
C ALA A 352 -5.81 -13.22 17.49
N GLN A 353 -5.14 -12.22 16.94
CA GLN A 353 -5.81 -11.05 16.36
C GLN A 353 -6.24 -11.36 14.92
N GLY A 354 -7.32 -10.73 14.45
CA GLY A 354 -7.73 -10.74 13.05
C GLY A 354 -6.70 -9.99 12.19
N LEU A 355 -6.56 -10.37 10.93
CA LEU A 355 -5.58 -9.71 10.07
C LEU A 355 -6.05 -8.32 9.67
N VAL A 356 -5.07 -7.41 9.62
CA VAL A 356 -5.20 -6.05 9.10
C VAL A 356 -3.98 -5.84 8.21
N LEU A 357 -4.18 -5.84 6.89
CA LEU A 357 -3.10 -5.80 5.90
C LEU A 357 -3.27 -4.58 4.98
N PRO A 358 -2.56 -3.46 5.26
CA PRO A 358 -2.56 -2.30 4.38
C PRO A 358 -1.96 -2.66 3.02
N VAL A 359 -2.69 -2.36 1.93
CA VAL A 359 -2.23 -2.62 0.57
C VAL A 359 -1.06 -1.68 0.24
N TYR A 360 0.01 -2.26 -0.33
CA TYR A 360 1.32 -1.61 -0.49
C TYR A 360 1.94 -1.10 0.82
N GLY A 361 1.56 -1.69 1.95
CA GLY A 361 2.12 -1.38 3.27
C GLY A 361 1.57 -0.09 3.86
N GLU A 362 2.07 0.27 5.04
CA GLU A 362 1.66 1.50 5.73
C GLU A 362 2.19 2.76 5.02
N ASP A 363 1.47 3.87 5.16
CA ASP A 363 1.88 5.15 4.58
C ASP A 363 2.90 5.86 5.51
N PRO A 364 4.18 6.02 5.13
CA PRO A 364 5.19 6.70 5.95
C PRO A 364 4.93 8.20 6.16
N SER A 365 3.93 8.79 5.50
CA SER A 365 3.54 10.20 5.74
C SER A 365 2.86 10.46 7.10
N PHE A 366 2.53 9.40 7.85
CA PHE A 366 2.02 9.45 9.22
C PHE A 366 3.15 9.26 10.25
N PHE A 367 3.03 9.91 11.42
CA PHE A 367 4.09 9.87 12.42
C PHE A 367 4.19 8.54 13.18
N LYS A 368 5.28 7.81 12.95
CA LYS A 368 5.73 6.72 13.84
C LYS A 368 6.83 7.16 14.78
N THR A 369 6.72 6.80 16.07
CA THR A 369 7.75 7.01 17.11
C THR A 369 8.52 5.74 17.48
N GLU A 370 7.89 4.58 17.28
CA GLU A 370 8.40 3.25 17.64
C GLU A 370 8.13 2.27 16.49
N GLN A 371 8.97 1.25 16.32
CA GLN A 371 8.80 0.17 15.35
C GLN A 371 9.18 -1.16 16.02
N LEU A 372 8.15 -1.92 16.41
CA LEU A 372 8.33 -3.20 17.12
C LEU A 372 8.66 -4.36 16.17
N ASN A 373 8.00 -4.39 15.01
CA ASN A 373 8.15 -5.43 14.00
C ASN A 373 8.37 -4.80 12.61
N THR A 374 9.02 -5.54 11.71
CA THR A 374 9.03 -5.29 10.28
C THR A 374 8.22 -6.40 9.61
N TYR A 375 7.33 -6.04 8.70
CA TYR A 375 6.43 -7.00 8.05
C TYR A 375 6.64 -7.02 6.54
N GLU A 376 6.53 -8.22 5.96
CA GLU A 376 6.32 -8.40 4.52
C GLU A 376 5.08 -7.63 4.07
N THR A 377 5.20 -6.97 2.93
CA THR A 377 4.19 -6.03 2.43
C THR A 377 3.24 -6.70 1.45
N VAL A 378 1.95 -6.35 1.49
CA VAL A 378 0.98 -6.72 0.46
C VAL A 378 1.39 -6.10 -0.88
N ARG A 379 2.05 -6.90 -1.73
CA ARG A 379 2.50 -6.48 -3.07
C ARG A 379 1.40 -6.50 -4.12
N MET A 380 0.37 -7.32 -3.93
CA MET A 380 -0.72 -7.51 -4.89
C MET A 380 -2.06 -7.13 -4.23
N PRO A 381 -2.87 -6.24 -4.84
CA PRO A 381 -4.12 -5.73 -4.26
C PRO A 381 -5.27 -6.74 -4.46
N ILE A 382 -5.10 -7.93 -3.88
CA ILE A 382 -5.96 -9.10 -4.11
C ILE A 382 -6.30 -9.81 -2.81
N TYR A 383 -7.39 -10.57 -2.82
CA TYR A 383 -7.74 -11.51 -1.76
C TYR A 383 -8.63 -12.61 -2.33
N GLY A 384 -8.90 -13.68 -1.59
CA GLY A 384 -9.76 -14.74 -2.13
C GLY A 384 -10.35 -15.65 -1.07
N MET A 385 -11.22 -16.54 -1.54
CA MET A 385 -11.84 -17.55 -0.70
C MET A 385 -12.06 -18.83 -1.48
N LYS A 386 -11.75 -19.98 -0.87
CA LYS A 386 -12.22 -21.30 -1.31
C LYS A 386 -13.27 -21.80 -0.33
N ARG A 387 -14.39 -22.28 -0.84
CA ARG A 387 -15.52 -22.85 -0.10
C ARG A 387 -15.97 -24.13 -0.79
N ASP A 388 -15.79 -25.26 -0.12
CA ASP A 388 -15.93 -26.60 -0.67
C ASP A 388 -15.24 -26.77 -2.04
N MET A 389 -16.01 -26.91 -3.12
CA MET A 389 -15.53 -27.13 -4.50
C MET A 389 -15.60 -25.86 -5.38
N SER A 390 -15.61 -24.67 -4.80
CA SER A 390 -15.69 -23.42 -5.54
C SER A 390 -14.88 -22.33 -4.87
N SER A 391 -14.42 -21.36 -5.64
CA SER A 391 -13.64 -20.25 -5.12
C SER A 391 -13.84 -18.97 -5.93
N PHE A 392 -13.43 -17.85 -5.35
CA PHE A 392 -13.23 -16.60 -6.06
C PHE A 392 -11.88 -15.99 -5.70
N LEU A 393 -11.28 -15.31 -6.68
CA LEU A 393 -10.29 -14.27 -6.46
C LEU A 393 -11.00 -12.91 -6.56
N ALA A 394 -10.74 -12.02 -5.62
CA ALA A 394 -11.12 -10.63 -5.69
C ALA A 394 -9.88 -9.77 -5.97
N VAL A 395 -9.96 -8.87 -6.95
CA VAL A 395 -8.92 -7.90 -7.30
C VAL A 395 -9.46 -6.50 -7.05
N ILE A 396 -8.75 -5.70 -6.25
CA ILE A 396 -9.05 -4.28 -6.08
C ILE A 396 -8.44 -3.56 -7.29
N GLU A 397 -9.28 -3.10 -8.21
CA GLU A 397 -8.84 -2.53 -9.50
C GLU A 397 -8.51 -1.04 -9.42
N ASP A 398 -9.20 -0.31 -8.54
CA ASP A 398 -8.97 1.11 -8.22
C ASP A 398 -9.32 1.40 -6.75
N GLY A 399 -8.73 2.45 -6.18
CA GLY A 399 -8.68 2.71 -4.74
C GLY A 399 -7.73 1.77 -3.98
N ASP A 400 -6.93 0.97 -4.69
CA ASP A 400 -6.06 -0.07 -4.13
C ASP A 400 -5.03 0.47 -3.13
N ALA A 401 -4.32 1.57 -3.45
CA ALA A 401 -3.39 2.19 -2.51
C ALA A 401 -4.06 2.85 -1.29
N MET A 402 -5.37 3.07 -1.35
CA MET A 402 -6.18 3.59 -0.23
C MET A 402 -6.81 2.46 0.61
N SER A 403 -6.57 1.19 0.26
CA SER A 403 -7.27 0.04 0.84
C SER A 403 -6.46 -0.69 1.92
N THR A 404 -7.18 -1.33 2.83
CA THR A 404 -6.65 -2.25 3.86
C THR A 404 -7.55 -3.48 3.89
N LEU A 405 -6.94 -4.67 3.80
CA LEU A 405 -7.66 -5.94 3.88
C LEU A 405 -7.86 -6.34 5.33
N TYR A 406 -9.07 -6.75 5.67
CA TYR A 406 -9.44 -7.33 6.95
C TYR A 406 -9.85 -8.79 6.73
N ALA A 407 -9.37 -9.69 7.59
CA ALA A 407 -9.74 -11.12 7.53
C ALA A 407 -9.84 -11.70 8.94
N ASP A 408 -10.89 -12.50 9.19
CA ASP A 408 -11.10 -13.14 10.49
C ASP A 408 -11.86 -14.48 10.39
N VAL A 409 -11.69 -15.30 11.42
CA VAL A 409 -12.36 -16.61 11.57
C VAL A 409 -13.66 -16.49 12.37
N SER A 410 -14.52 -17.51 12.26
CA SER A 410 -15.72 -17.61 13.09
C SER A 410 -15.37 -17.78 14.58
N GLY A 411 -16.25 -17.32 15.47
CA GLY A 411 -16.11 -17.59 16.92
C GLY A 411 -15.72 -16.41 17.80
N ARG A 412 -15.68 -15.18 17.27
CA ARG A 412 -15.36 -13.96 18.05
C ARG A 412 -16.57 -13.07 18.36
N GLN A 413 -17.15 -12.45 17.33
CA GLN A 413 -18.37 -11.63 17.43
C GLN A 413 -19.57 -12.22 16.68
N HIS A 414 -19.30 -13.19 15.77
CA HIS A 414 -20.27 -13.86 14.92
C HIS A 414 -19.72 -15.22 14.44
N GLU A 415 -20.59 -16.04 13.86
CA GLU A 415 -20.33 -17.42 13.45
C GLU A 415 -19.72 -17.59 12.05
N TYR A 416 -19.32 -16.49 11.41
CA TYR A 416 -18.82 -16.45 10.04
C TYR A 416 -17.32 -16.14 9.93
N ASN A 417 -16.65 -16.85 9.01
CA ASN A 417 -15.32 -16.56 8.50
C ASN A 417 -15.46 -15.58 7.32
N TRP A 418 -14.65 -14.53 7.27
CA TRP A 418 -14.82 -13.46 6.28
C TRP A 418 -13.51 -12.78 5.92
N ILE A 419 -13.51 -12.13 4.75
CA ILE A 419 -12.41 -11.33 4.23
C ILE A 419 -12.96 -10.23 3.33
N GLY A 420 -12.44 -9.01 3.46
CA GLY A 420 -12.84 -7.91 2.59
C GLY A 420 -12.03 -6.62 2.79
N PRO A 421 -12.15 -5.65 1.87
CA PRO A 421 -11.42 -4.40 1.93
C PRO A 421 -12.20 -3.28 2.65
N GLN A 422 -11.46 -2.48 3.41
CA GLN A 422 -11.83 -1.13 3.82
C GLN A 422 -11.03 -0.12 2.99
N PHE A 423 -11.69 0.92 2.48
CA PHE A 423 -11.05 2.03 1.79
C PHE A 423 -10.99 3.27 2.69
N THR A 424 -9.82 3.87 2.87
CA THR A 424 -9.66 5.15 3.58
C THR A 424 -9.86 6.31 2.61
N VAL A 425 -11.09 6.82 2.51
CA VAL A 425 -11.42 7.94 1.61
C VAL A 425 -10.97 9.30 2.15
N LEU A 426 -10.89 9.48 3.47
CA LEU A 426 -10.36 10.70 4.08
C LEU A 426 -9.38 10.32 5.19
N PRO A 427 -8.05 10.31 4.95
CA PRO A 427 -7.09 10.04 6.00
C PRO A 427 -7.17 11.08 7.13
N LYS A 428 -6.81 10.67 8.34
CA LYS A 428 -6.73 11.53 9.52
C LYS A 428 -5.48 11.21 10.34
N ASP A 429 -4.97 12.20 11.06
CA ASP A 429 -3.86 12.04 12.00
C ASP A 429 -4.13 12.83 13.29
N LYS A 430 -3.52 12.37 14.39
CA LYS A 430 -3.56 13.02 15.71
C LYS A 430 -2.35 13.93 15.87
N VAL A 431 -2.60 15.23 16.01
CA VAL A 431 -1.53 16.22 16.21
C VAL A 431 -1.63 16.80 17.61
N MET A 432 -0.60 16.56 18.42
CA MET A 432 -0.43 17.18 19.73
C MET A 432 -0.17 18.68 19.56
N LEU A 433 -1.03 19.52 20.13
CA LEU A 433 -0.82 20.98 20.22
C LEU A 433 0.08 21.32 21.43
N ASN A 434 -0.08 20.56 22.51
CA ASN A 434 0.78 20.54 23.69
C ASN A 434 0.59 19.20 24.44
N ALA A 435 1.20 19.03 25.60
CA ALA A 435 1.18 17.78 26.38
C ALA A 435 -0.21 17.36 26.93
N ARG A 436 -1.29 18.12 26.67
CA ARG A 436 -2.66 17.83 27.14
C ARG A 436 -3.74 18.02 26.07
N GLU A 437 -3.40 18.54 24.89
CA GLU A 437 -4.37 18.90 23.84
C GLU A 437 -4.00 18.21 22.52
N GLU A 438 -4.88 17.31 22.07
CA GLU A 438 -4.82 16.64 20.77
C GLU A 438 -5.81 17.29 19.79
N LEU A 439 -5.39 17.48 18.54
CA LEU A 439 -6.25 17.89 17.44
C LEU A 439 -6.22 16.83 16.33
N ILE A 440 -7.40 16.37 15.90
CA ILE A 440 -7.54 15.56 14.68
C ILE A 440 -7.39 16.47 13.47
N LYS A 441 -6.46 16.13 12.56
CA LYS A 441 -6.31 16.80 11.26
C LYS A 441 -6.63 15.84 10.13
N THR A 442 -7.16 16.38 9.04
CA THR A 442 -7.48 15.69 7.79
C THR A 442 -7.02 16.56 6.60
N PRO A 443 -6.91 16.01 5.39
CA PRO A 443 -6.85 16.82 4.17
C PRO A 443 -8.06 17.76 4.03
N ALA A 444 -7.92 18.76 3.16
CA ALA A 444 -9.02 19.65 2.78
C ALA A 444 -10.13 18.86 2.09
N GLU A 445 -9.81 18.14 1.02
CA GLU A 445 -10.75 17.29 0.26
C GLU A 445 -10.55 15.80 0.56
N PRO A 446 -11.61 14.98 0.54
CA PRO A 446 -11.48 13.52 0.52
C PRO A 446 -10.95 13.03 -0.84
N TYR A 447 -10.62 11.74 -0.92
CA TYR A 447 -10.47 11.03 -2.17
C TYR A 447 -11.81 11.05 -2.95
N ALA A 448 -11.72 11.37 -4.24
CA ALA A 448 -12.87 11.54 -5.14
C ALA A 448 -12.68 10.75 -6.46
N GLY A 449 -12.03 9.58 -6.38
CA GLY A 449 -11.89 8.65 -7.51
C GLY A 449 -12.71 7.37 -7.32
N GLN A 450 -12.48 6.38 -8.18
CA GLN A 450 -13.19 5.11 -8.14
C GLN A 450 -12.64 4.22 -7.02
N LEU A 451 -13.52 3.54 -6.30
CA LEU A 451 -13.21 2.36 -5.48
C LEU A 451 -13.82 1.16 -6.21
N GLN A 452 -13.03 0.17 -6.62
CA GLN A 452 -13.53 -0.93 -7.47
C GLN A 452 -12.92 -2.28 -7.10
N ILE A 453 -13.78 -3.30 -7.01
CA ILE A 453 -13.42 -4.70 -6.75
C ILE A 453 -13.98 -5.56 -7.90
N ARG A 454 -13.13 -6.38 -8.51
CA ARG A 454 -13.50 -7.41 -9.49
C ARG A 454 -13.42 -8.79 -8.84
N TYR A 455 -14.54 -9.50 -8.80
CA TYR A 455 -14.62 -10.90 -8.38
C TYR A 455 -14.55 -11.82 -9.60
N MET A 456 -13.55 -12.69 -9.60
CA MET A 456 -13.30 -13.72 -10.60
C MET A 456 -13.67 -15.08 -9.99
N PHE A 457 -14.79 -15.65 -10.43
CA PHE A 457 -15.27 -16.94 -9.94
C PHE A 457 -14.59 -18.09 -10.68
N GLN A 458 -14.34 -19.20 -9.99
CA GLN A 458 -13.64 -20.35 -10.55
C GLN A 458 -14.52 -21.60 -10.59
N ASN A 459 -14.31 -22.41 -11.63
CA ASN A 459 -14.96 -23.72 -11.75
C ASN A 459 -14.41 -24.73 -10.72
N ARG A 460 -14.98 -25.94 -10.71
CA ARG A 460 -14.65 -26.97 -9.71
C ARG A 460 -13.25 -27.58 -9.84
N GLU A 461 -12.66 -27.54 -11.04
CA GLU A 461 -11.35 -28.13 -11.34
C GLU A 461 -10.21 -27.16 -11.00
N GLU A 462 -10.46 -25.86 -11.15
CA GLU A 462 -9.53 -24.77 -10.81
C GLU A 462 -9.67 -24.28 -9.35
N ALA A 463 -10.63 -24.80 -8.59
CA ALA A 463 -11.04 -24.25 -7.29
C ALA A 463 -9.91 -24.28 -6.24
N GLY A 464 -9.23 -23.15 -6.05
CA GLY A 464 -8.21 -22.94 -5.03
C GLY A 464 -7.12 -21.94 -5.43
N TYR A 465 -6.17 -21.70 -4.54
CA TYR A 465 -5.14 -20.66 -4.69
C TYR A 465 -4.29 -20.80 -5.95
N SER A 466 -4.08 -22.03 -6.45
CA SER A 466 -3.37 -22.27 -7.72
C SER A 466 -4.13 -21.67 -8.91
N GLY A 467 -5.44 -21.91 -9.00
CA GLY A 467 -6.26 -21.32 -10.06
C GLY A 467 -6.47 -19.82 -9.85
N MET A 468 -6.54 -19.34 -8.60
CA MET A 468 -6.54 -17.90 -8.30
C MET A 468 -5.27 -17.21 -8.84
N ALA A 469 -4.09 -17.82 -8.65
CA ALA A 469 -2.83 -17.29 -9.17
C ALA A 469 -2.81 -17.30 -10.72
N ASN A 470 -3.32 -18.35 -11.36
CA ASN A 470 -3.47 -18.40 -12.81
C ASN A 470 -4.37 -17.27 -13.32
N ALA A 471 -5.58 -17.12 -12.75
CA ALA A 471 -6.52 -16.07 -13.12
C ALA A 471 -5.94 -14.66 -12.91
N TYR A 472 -5.17 -14.45 -11.84
CA TYR A 472 -4.51 -13.15 -11.61
C TYR A 472 -3.39 -12.88 -12.61
N ARG A 473 -2.58 -13.87 -12.96
CA ARG A 473 -1.54 -13.74 -14.01
C ARG A 473 -2.16 -13.39 -15.35
N ASP A 474 -3.22 -14.08 -15.75
CA ASP A 474 -3.92 -13.83 -17.01
C ASP A 474 -4.56 -12.43 -17.02
N TYR A 475 -5.12 -11.99 -15.90
CA TYR A 475 -5.61 -10.62 -15.71
C TYR A 475 -4.49 -9.57 -15.82
N LEU A 476 -3.32 -9.79 -15.19
CA LEU A 476 -2.17 -8.90 -15.30
C LEU A 476 -1.65 -8.81 -16.74
N MET A 477 -1.59 -9.94 -17.45
CA MET A 477 -1.23 -10.01 -18.87
C MET A 477 -2.20 -9.20 -19.74
N LEU A 478 -3.50 -9.32 -19.52
CA LEU A 478 -4.52 -8.57 -20.27
C LEU A 478 -4.50 -7.06 -19.93
N LYS A 479 -4.48 -6.70 -18.64
CA LYS A 479 -4.50 -5.31 -18.17
C LYS A 479 -3.26 -4.55 -18.63
N TYR A 480 -2.09 -5.14 -18.45
CA TYR A 480 -0.81 -4.47 -18.67
C TYR A 480 -0.12 -4.84 -20.00
N GLN A 481 -0.77 -5.66 -20.83
CA GLN A 481 -0.24 -6.16 -22.11
C GLN A 481 1.11 -6.89 -21.96
N LEU A 482 1.35 -7.50 -20.79
CA LEU A 482 2.56 -8.24 -20.49
C LEU A 482 2.58 -9.54 -21.30
N LYS A 483 3.73 -9.83 -21.92
CA LYS A 483 3.93 -11.03 -22.74
C LYS A 483 4.65 -12.11 -21.95
N PRO A 484 4.26 -13.40 -22.09
CA PRO A 484 4.99 -14.53 -21.50
C PRO A 484 6.45 -14.54 -21.98
N LEU A 485 7.40 -14.94 -21.13
CA LEU A 485 8.83 -14.96 -21.47
C LEU A 485 9.14 -15.86 -22.68
N ARG A 486 8.42 -16.99 -22.81
CA ARG A 486 8.47 -17.91 -23.96
C ARG A 486 8.08 -17.28 -25.31
N GLU A 487 7.47 -16.10 -25.31
CA GLU A 487 7.12 -15.34 -26.53
C GLU A 487 8.12 -14.21 -26.83
N GLN A 488 9.14 -14.03 -25.97
CA GLN A 488 10.14 -12.97 -26.07
C GLN A 488 11.50 -13.46 -26.61
N ALA A 489 11.76 -14.77 -26.58
CA ALA A 489 13.01 -15.37 -27.08
C ALA A 489 12.79 -16.79 -27.65
N ASP A 490 13.55 -17.17 -28.68
CA ASP A 490 13.46 -18.50 -29.33
C ASP A 490 13.96 -19.67 -28.48
N LYS A 491 14.71 -19.40 -27.41
CA LYS A 491 15.24 -20.38 -26.45
C LYS A 491 15.33 -19.75 -25.05
N PRO A 492 15.14 -20.51 -23.97
CA PRO A 492 15.49 -20.05 -22.63
C PRO A 492 17.00 -19.82 -22.57
N ALA A 493 17.39 -18.63 -22.09
CA ALA A 493 18.77 -18.34 -21.72
C ALA A 493 19.17 -19.14 -20.47
N ASP A 494 20.44 -19.07 -20.09
CA ASP A 494 20.85 -19.45 -18.73
C ASP A 494 20.09 -18.60 -17.69
N ALA A 495 19.84 -19.16 -16.51
CA ALA A 495 19.20 -18.46 -15.41
C ALA A 495 19.91 -17.13 -15.12
N PRO A 496 19.17 -16.03 -14.88
CA PRO A 496 19.74 -14.81 -14.33
C PRO A 496 20.44 -15.08 -12.98
N PHE A 497 21.68 -14.63 -12.82
CA PHE A 497 22.38 -14.64 -11.52
C PHE A 497 22.47 -13.21 -11.00
N TYR A 498 21.74 -12.88 -9.93
CA TYR A 498 21.69 -11.50 -9.43
C TYR A 498 22.81 -11.24 -8.42
N VAL A 499 23.51 -10.12 -8.59
CA VAL A 499 24.50 -9.61 -7.62
C VAL A 499 24.19 -8.15 -7.33
N GLU A 500 24.02 -7.82 -6.06
CA GLU A 500 24.05 -6.43 -5.59
C GLU A 500 25.47 -6.09 -5.13
N ALA A 501 26.22 -5.40 -5.99
CA ALA A 501 27.57 -4.94 -5.70
C ALA A 501 27.49 -3.62 -4.92
N ILE A 502 27.94 -3.64 -3.66
CA ILE A 502 27.97 -2.44 -2.81
C ILE A 502 29.23 -1.63 -3.14
N GLY A 503 29.03 -0.54 -3.88
CA GLY A 503 30.11 0.30 -4.43
C GLY A 503 30.84 1.14 -3.40
N SER A 504 30.17 2.15 -2.84
CA SER A 504 30.78 3.05 -1.85
C SER A 504 29.79 3.58 -0.82
N ILE A 505 30.30 3.87 0.37
CA ILE A 505 29.58 4.57 1.45
C ILE A 505 30.22 5.94 1.70
N SER A 506 29.45 6.89 2.24
CA SER A 506 30.04 8.11 2.79
C SER A 506 30.56 7.86 4.21
N LYS A 507 31.76 8.37 4.50
CA LYS A 507 32.25 8.56 5.88
C LYS A 507 32.68 10.00 6.09
N VAL A 508 32.31 10.57 7.23
CA VAL A 508 32.82 11.87 7.68
C VAL A 508 34.32 11.73 8.00
N LYS A 509 35.16 12.54 7.36
CA LYS A 509 36.59 12.67 7.64
C LYS A 509 36.88 14.10 8.09
N THR A 510 37.95 14.30 8.86
CA THR A 510 38.36 15.63 9.33
C THR A 510 39.68 16.03 8.70
N PHE A 511 39.74 17.23 8.12
CA PHE A 511 40.98 17.85 7.65
C PHE A 511 41.13 19.24 8.28
N LEU A 512 42.24 19.47 9.00
CA LEU A 512 42.53 20.72 9.71
C LEU A 512 41.39 21.22 10.63
N GLY A 513 40.65 20.30 11.25
CA GLY A 513 39.51 20.60 12.13
C GLY A 513 38.18 20.85 11.42
N VAL A 514 38.14 20.79 10.07
CA VAL A 514 36.91 20.85 9.28
C VAL A 514 36.49 19.43 8.89
N SER A 515 35.28 19.04 9.26
CA SER A 515 34.67 17.78 8.84
C SER A 515 34.12 17.88 7.41
N TYR A 516 34.30 16.83 6.61
CA TYR A 516 33.76 16.70 5.26
C TYR A 516 33.38 15.26 4.95
N ASP A 517 32.38 15.06 4.10
CA ASP A 517 32.00 13.74 3.61
C ASP A 517 33.00 13.25 2.56
N SER A 518 33.50 12.03 2.75
CA SER A 518 34.36 11.33 1.81
C SER A 518 33.71 10.01 1.41
N PRO A 519 33.56 9.72 0.11
CA PRO A 519 33.35 8.35 -0.33
C PRO A 519 34.46 7.44 0.21
N VAL A 520 34.08 6.23 0.61
CA VAL A 520 34.96 5.12 0.94
C VAL A 520 34.55 3.97 0.03
N PRO A 521 35.44 3.50 -0.87
CA PRO A 521 35.14 2.37 -1.75
C PRO A 521 35.02 1.08 -0.92
N LEU A 522 33.99 0.32 -1.22
CA LEU A 522 33.76 -1.04 -0.71
C LEU A 522 33.86 -2.08 -1.84
N THR A 523 33.52 -1.67 -3.07
CA THR A 523 33.75 -2.41 -4.32
C THR A 523 34.00 -1.42 -5.44
N THR A 524 35.22 -1.38 -5.97
CA THR A 524 35.56 -0.63 -7.19
C THR A 524 35.02 -1.34 -8.44
N PHE A 525 34.90 -0.63 -9.56
CA PHE A 525 34.39 -1.23 -10.80
C PHE A 525 35.31 -2.34 -11.33
N ASP A 526 36.63 -2.22 -11.13
CA ASP A 526 37.59 -3.25 -11.53
C ASP A 526 37.52 -4.50 -10.60
N GLU A 527 37.26 -4.33 -9.29
CA GLU A 527 36.99 -5.45 -8.37
C GLU A 527 35.66 -6.15 -8.69
N ALA A 528 34.61 -5.41 -9.03
CA ALA A 528 33.36 -6.00 -9.52
C ALA A 528 33.59 -6.79 -10.83
N GLY A 529 34.51 -6.34 -11.68
CA GLY A 529 34.97 -7.07 -12.86
C GLY A 529 35.67 -8.39 -12.51
N GLN A 530 36.49 -8.40 -11.44
CA GLN A 530 37.12 -9.61 -10.91
C GLN A 530 36.07 -10.59 -10.36
N MET A 531 35.05 -10.12 -9.63
CA MET A 531 33.93 -10.97 -9.19
C MET A 531 33.25 -11.66 -10.39
N VAL A 532 32.98 -10.92 -11.48
CA VAL A 532 32.39 -11.47 -12.72
C VAL A 532 33.30 -12.52 -13.36
N GLU A 533 34.61 -12.33 -13.34
CA GLU A 533 35.60 -13.29 -13.84
C GLU A 533 35.69 -14.56 -12.98
N GLU A 534 35.67 -14.41 -11.65
CA GLU A 534 35.74 -15.52 -10.70
C GLU A 534 34.45 -16.36 -10.63
N LEU A 535 33.29 -15.73 -10.82
CA LEU A 535 32.00 -16.39 -11.01
C LEU A 535 31.97 -17.15 -12.35
N ALA A 536 32.43 -16.52 -13.44
CA ALA A 536 32.48 -17.17 -14.75
C ALA A 536 33.45 -18.36 -14.79
N ALA A 537 34.58 -18.28 -14.08
CA ALA A 537 35.51 -19.40 -13.91
C ALA A 537 34.88 -20.61 -13.18
N ARG A 538 33.79 -20.39 -12.43
CA ARG A 538 32.99 -21.41 -11.74
C ARG A 538 31.72 -21.80 -12.50
N GLY A 539 31.58 -21.38 -13.76
CA GLY A 539 30.45 -21.72 -14.62
C GLY A 539 29.19 -20.88 -14.39
N VAL A 540 29.29 -19.72 -13.73
CA VAL A 540 28.17 -18.78 -13.59
C VAL A 540 28.12 -17.85 -14.81
N SER A 541 26.94 -17.68 -15.39
CA SER A 541 26.70 -16.84 -16.56
C SER A 541 25.49 -15.92 -16.35
N ASN A 542 25.15 -15.08 -17.34
CA ASN A 542 23.97 -14.19 -17.30
C ASN A 542 23.87 -13.32 -16.02
N ILE A 543 25.00 -12.79 -15.55
CA ILE A 543 25.08 -12.03 -14.29
C ILE A 543 24.33 -10.69 -14.44
N GLN A 544 23.28 -10.50 -13.64
CA GLN A 544 22.51 -9.26 -13.56
C GLN A 544 23.01 -8.46 -12.34
N MET A 545 23.87 -7.46 -12.58
CA MET A 545 24.52 -6.73 -11.51
C MET A 545 23.77 -5.44 -11.14
N ASN A 546 23.08 -5.43 -10.00
CA ASN A 546 22.65 -4.20 -9.33
C ASN A 546 23.89 -3.52 -8.72
N TYR A 547 24.21 -2.28 -9.09
CA TYR A 547 25.38 -1.59 -8.56
C TYR A 547 24.96 -0.45 -7.63
N ALA A 548 24.93 -0.73 -6.33
CA ALA A 548 24.54 0.21 -5.28
C ALA A 548 25.67 1.22 -5.01
N GLY A 549 25.31 2.49 -4.79
CA GLY A 549 26.28 3.52 -4.40
C GLY A 549 27.41 3.80 -5.40
N TRP A 550 27.13 3.67 -6.69
CA TRP A 550 28.08 3.97 -7.78
C TRP A 550 28.30 5.47 -8.04
N MET A 551 27.38 6.34 -7.61
CA MET A 551 27.36 7.77 -7.94
C MET A 551 27.29 8.71 -6.73
N ASN A 552 27.62 9.98 -6.94
CA ASN A 552 27.17 11.14 -6.15
C ASN A 552 27.30 11.05 -4.61
N GLY A 553 28.31 10.32 -4.09
CA GLY A 553 28.58 10.20 -2.65
C GLY A 553 28.43 8.79 -2.07
N GLY A 554 28.00 7.82 -2.87
CA GLY A 554 27.81 6.44 -2.45
C GLY A 554 26.34 6.07 -2.30
N ILE A 555 26.02 5.08 -1.45
CA ILE A 555 24.63 4.61 -1.23
C ILE A 555 23.70 5.79 -0.91
N GLN A 556 24.13 6.68 -0.02
CA GLN A 556 23.45 7.95 0.31
C GLN A 556 23.79 9.06 -0.71
N HIS A 557 23.46 8.82 -1.97
CA HIS A 557 23.75 9.73 -3.08
C HIS A 557 22.96 11.05 -3.01
N LYS A 558 23.53 12.11 -3.58
CA LYS A 558 22.80 13.35 -3.86
C LYS A 558 21.85 13.18 -5.04
N LEU A 559 20.79 14.01 -5.10
CA LEU A 559 19.82 14.00 -6.18
C LEU A 559 20.51 14.13 -7.55
N PRO A 560 19.98 13.50 -8.61
CA PRO A 560 20.63 13.39 -9.92
C PRO A 560 20.57 14.68 -10.74
N ASN A 561 20.84 15.85 -10.13
CA ASN A 561 20.98 17.15 -10.77
C ASN A 561 22.26 17.25 -11.64
N ASN A 562 23.23 16.38 -11.38
CA ASN A 562 24.43 16.13 -12.16
C ASN A 562 24.95 14.77 -11.66
N VAL A 563 24.98 13.74 -12.52
CA VAL A 563 25.34 12.38 -12.10
C VAL A 563 26.81 12.13 -12.39
N LYS A 564 27.56 11.76 -11.35
CA LYS A 564 28.98 11.42 -11.47
C LYS A 564 29.25 10.08 -10.81
N ALA A 565 29.79 9.14 -11.60
CA ALA A 565 30.38 7.93 -11.07
C ALA A 565 31.49 8.29 -10.08
N VAL A 566 31.49 7.65 -8.91
CA VAL A 566 32.45 7.93 -7.84
C VAL A 566 33.87 7.65 -8.33
N ARG A 567 34.75 8.65 -8.23
CA ARG A 567 36.11 8.60 -8.78
C ARG A 567 36.94 7.51 -8.10
N GLU A 568 36.74 7.34 -6.81
CA GLU A 568 37.38 6.33 -5.96
C GLU A 568 36.98 4.89 -6.34
N LEU A 569 35.95 4.69 -7.17
CA LEU A 569 35.58 3.39 -7.76
C LEU A 569 36.19 3.13 -9.14
N GLY A 570 36.94 4.08 -9.71
CA GLY A 570 37.42 4.04 -11.09
C GLY A 570 36.68 4.97 -12.05
N GLY A 571 35.67 5.71 -11.56
CA GLY A 571 34.94 6.70 -12.35
C GLY A 571 34.22 6.12 -13.58
N ARG A 572 34.00 6.95 -14.60
CA ARG A 572 33.21 6.59 -15.78
C ARG A 572 33.86 5.47 -16.61
N ASP A 573 35.20 5.49 -16.73
CA ASP A 573 35.93 4.51 -17.53
C ASP A 573 35.93 3.13 -16.88
N GLY A 574 35.99 3.05 -15.54
CA GLY A 574 35.81 1.79 -14.80
C GLY A 574 34.40 1.22 -14.97
N LEU A 575 33.36 2.06 -14.84
CA LEU A 575 31.97 1.65 -15.07
C LEU A 575 31.76 1.09 -16.49
N ASN A 576 32.41 1.69 -17.50
CA ASN A 576 32.35 1.23 -18.88
C ASN A 576 33.05 -0.13 -19.08
N ARG A 577 34.23 -0.36 -18.47
CA ARG A 577 34.91 -1.67 -18.51
C ARG A 577 34.07 -2.78 -17.87
N LEU A 578 33.48 -2.50 -16.72
CA LEU A 578 32.61 -3.44 -16.02
C LEU A 578 31.39 -3.84 -16.88
N ARG A 579 30.76 -2.87 -17.56
CA ARG A 579 29.70 -3.13 -18.53
C ARG A 579 30.17 -4.09 -19.62
N GLU A 580 31.32 -3.80 -20.25
CA GLU A 580 31.89 -4.64 -21.32
C GLU A 580 32.17 -6.07 -20.82
N GLN A 581 32.71 -6.24 -19.61
CA GLN A 581 32.96 -7.54 -18.99
C GLN A 581 31.66 -8.33 -18.71
N LEU A 582 30.59 -7.66 -18.27
CA LEU A 582 29.28 -8.28 -18.06
C LEU A 582 28.64 -8.69 -19.39
N GLN A 583 28.58 -7.77 -20.35
CA GLN A 583 27.95 -7.99 -21.66
C GLN A 583 28.63 -9.11 -22.46
N ALA A 584 29.97 -9.20 -22.39
CA ALA A 584 30.74 -10.29 -23.01
C ALA A 584 30.37 -11.70 -22.48
N ARG A 585 29.63 -11.79 -21.37
CA ARG A 585 29.18 -13.01 -20.69
C ARG A 585 27.65 -13.10 -20.59
N GLY A 586 26.92 -12.32 -21.39
CA GLY A 586 25.45 -12.26 -21.42
C GLY A 586 24.82 -11.51 -20.24
N GLY A 587 25.63 -10.96 -19.32
CA GLY A 587 25.17 -10.18 -18.18
C GLY A 587 24.68 -8.78 -18.54
N THR A 588 24.06 -8.10 -17.58
CA THR A 588 23.60 -6.71 -17.70
C THR A 588 23.95 -5.93 -16.43
N LEU A 589 24.44 -4.70 -16.61
CA LEU A 589 24.69 -3.76 -15.52
C LEU A 589 23.44 -2.92 -15.24
N TYR A 590 23.08 -2.78 -13.98
CA TYR A 590 21.96 -1.95 -13.50
C TYR A 590 22.47 -0.97 -12.43
N PRO A 591 22.94 0.24 -12.80
CA PRO A 591 23.35 1.24 -11.83
C PRO A 591 22.15 1.73 -11.01
N GLU A 592 22.25 1.67 -9.68
CA GLU A 592 21.13 1.95 -8.77
C GLU A 592 20.97 3.43 -8.45
N PHE A 593 19.73 3.87 -8.21
CA PHE A 593 19.45 5.10 -7.48
C PHE A 593 18.10 5.07 -6.72
N SER A 594 17.87 6.07 -5.87
CA SER A 594 16.58 6.35 -5.23
C SER A 594 15.82 7.42 -6.00
N LEU A 595 14.53 7.16 -6.27
CA LEU A 595 13.65 8.13 -6.89
C LEU A 595 12.95 9.03 -5.86
N GLY A 596 12.60 8.47 -4.70
CA GLY A 596 11.82 9.13 -3.65
C GLY A 596 12.62 9.54 -2.42
N ARG A 597 13.72 8.86 -2.08
CA ARG A 597 14.51 9.17 -0.88
C ARG A 597 15.57 10.24 -1.15
N VAL A 598 15.66 11.22 -0.25
CA VAL A 598 16.66 12.29 -0.28
C VAL A 598 17.51 12.22 0.98
N TYR A 599 18.82 12.07 0.81
CA TYR A 599 19.78 11.92 1.89
C TYR A 599 20.35 13.29 2.34
N ASN A 600 21.64 13.37 2.67
CA ASN A 600 22.33 14.62 3.00
C ASN A 600 22.62 15.45 1.72
N ASP A 601 21.57 16.09 1.20
CA ASP A 601 21.65 16.96 0.02
C ASP A 601 21.12 18.37 0.31
N ASP A 602 21.88 19.38 -0.12
CA ASP A 602 21.54 20.80 -0.06
C ASP A 602 20.94 21.31 -1.39
N GLY A 603 20.97 20.49 -2.44
CA GLY A 603 20.57 20.83 -3.81
C GLY A 603 19.06 20.87 -4.07
N TRP A 604 18.23 20.87 -3.02
CA TRP A 604 16.75 20.80 -3.10
C TRP A 604 16.11 21.64 -1.99
N ASN A 605 14.84 22.04 -2.18
CA ASN A 605 14.16 22.89 -1.22
C ASN A 605 13.30 22.06 -0.26
N ALA A 606 13.91 21.53 0.81
CA ALA A 606 13.22 20.63 1.75
C ALA A 606 11.83 21.12 2.20
N THR A 607 11.65 22.42 2.46
CA THR A 607 10.35 23.00 2.87
C THR A 607 9.26 22.87 1.80
N LYS A 608 9.62 22.93 0.52
CA LYS A 608 8.69 22.88 -0.63
C LYS A 608 8.59 21.50 -1.28
N ASP A 609 9.69 20.77 -1.31
CA ASP A 609 9.90 19.61 -2.17
C ASP A 609 9.75 18.29 -1.38
N SER A 610 9.72 18.33 -0.04
CA SER A 610 9.48 17.15 0.80
C SER A 610 7.99 16.80 0.94
N VAL A 611 7.75 15.55 1.34
CA VAL A 611 6.50 15.12 1.96
C VAL A 611 6.25 15.88 3.26
N GLN A 612 5.06 16.45 3.38
CA GLN A 612 4.54 17.01 4.62
C GLN A 612 3.50 16.06 5.21
N SER A 613 3.56 15.85 6.53
CA SER A 613 2.48 15.19 7.28
C SER A 613 1.25 16.10 7.42
N LEU A 614 0.12 15.56 7.87
CA LEU A 614 -1.07 16.36 8.24
C LEU A 614 -0.77 17.41 9.33
N GLY A 615 0.28 17.18 10.14
CA GLY A 615 0.86 18.15 11.05
C GLY A 615 1.39 19.43 10.38
N ARG A 616 1.64 19.42 9.07
CA ARG A 616 2.41 20.40 8.26
C ARG A 616 3.91 20.40 8.58
N ILE A 617 4.45 19.22 8.92
CA ILE A 617 5.86 19.03 9.24
C ILE A 617 6.51 18.26 8.09
N SER A 618 7.61 18.79 7.55
CA SER A 618 8.48 18.07 6.60
C SER A 618 9.10 16.86 7.28
N LEU A 619 8.87 15.67 6.72
CA LEU A 619 9.25 14.43 7.39
C LEU A 619 10.74 14.09 7.21
N LYS A 620 11.32 13.60 8.31
CA LYS A 620 12.67 13.03 8.38
C LYS A 620 12.58 11.64 9.01
N PHE A 621 13.21 10.68 8.36
CA PHE A 621 13.28 9.29 8.75
C PHE A 621 14.65 9.02 9.36
N PHE A 622 14.67 8.14 10.36
CA PHE A 622 15.82 7.84 11.19
C PHE A 622 15.81 6.34 11.50
N ARG A 623 16.97 5.70 11.69
CA ARG A 623 17.02 4.28 12.11
C ARG A 623 16.36 4.15 13.50
N PHE A 624 15.73 3.01 13.76
CA PHE A 624 15.28 2.63 15.09
C PHE A 624 16.39 1.90 15.84
N ASN A 625 16.49 2.09 17.15
CA ASN A 625 17.44 1.35 17.98
C ASN A 625 16.90 -0.07 18.22
N ALA A 626 17.60 -1.09 17.73
CA ALA A 626 17.15 -2.49 17.80
C ALA A 626 16.95 -3.04 19.23
N ALA A 627 17.59 -2.44 20.24
CA ALA A 627 17.48 -2.90 21.63
C ALA A 627 16.28 -2.30 22.41
N ASN A 628 15.69 -1.21 21.92
CA ASN A 628 14.56 -0.55 22.61
C ASN A 628 13.42 -0.09 21.68
N PHE A 629 13.51 -0.37 20.37
CA PHE A 629 12.51 -0.10 19.33
C PHE A 629 12.15 1.37 19.11
N LYS A 630 12.90 2.31 19.72
CA LYS A 630 12.66 3.76 19.59
C LYS A 630 13.51 4.38 18.50
N LYS A 631 12.96 5.43 17.90
CA LYS A 631 13.63 6.26 16.89
C LYS A 631 14.94 6.85 17.44
N ASN A 632 16.06 6.58 16.77
CA ASN A 632 17.34 7.21 17.07
C ASN A 632 17.48 8.52 16.29
N TYR A 633 17.17 9.65 16.93
CA TYR A 633 17.22 10.98 16.30
C TYR A 633 18.62 11.45 15.85
N GLU A 634 19.69 10.74 16.23
CA GLU A 634 21.05 11.01 15.75
C GLU A 634 21.36 10.24 14.44
N ALA A 635 20.66 9.12 14.20
CA ALA A 635 20.84 8.26 13.03
C ALA A 635 19.87 8.62 11.90
N PHE A 636 20.03 9.81 11.31
CA PHE A 636 19.26 10.24 10.14
C PHE A 636 19.44 9.25 8.98
N SER A 637 18.32 8.81 8.41
CA SER A 637 18.30 7.91 7.27
C SER A 637 18.08 8.68 5.97
N HIS A 638 16.94 9.37 5.85
CA HIS A 638 16.55 10.13 4.66
C HIS A 638 15.32 11.03 4.94
N SER A 639 15.01 11.93 4.01
CA SER A 639 13.69 12.55 3.84
C SER A 639 12.99 11.97 2.60
N LEU A 640 11.68 12.13 2.51
CA LEU A 640 10.88 11.71 1.36
C LEU A 640 10.54 12.90 0.46
N LEU A 641 10.73 12.73 -0.85
CA LEU A 641 10.43 13.70 -1.90
C LEU A 641 8.95 13.66 -2.28
N SER A 642 8.35 14.80 -2.62
CA SER A 642 6.98 14.85 -3.16
C SER A 642 6.86 14.01 -4.44
N PRO A 643 5.86 13.12 -4.57
CA PRO A 643 5.68 12.28 -5.77
C PRO A 643 5.57 13.10 -7.07
N ALA A 644 5.02 14.33 -7.02
CA ALA A 644 4.94 15.23 -8.18
C ALA A 644 6.29 15.64 -8.80
N LEU A 645 7.41 15.32 -8.13
CA LEU A 645 8.78 15.54 -8.61
C LEU A 645 9.42 14.29 -9.23
N TYR A 646 8.82 13.10 -9.09
CA TYR A 646 9.39 11.85 -9.58
C TYR A 646 9.70 11.85 -11.09
N PRO A 647 8.80 12.30 -11.99
CA PRO A 647 9.14 12.31 -13.42
C PRO A 647 10.26 13.30 -13.74
N THR A 648 10.35 14.41 -13.00
CA THR A 648 11.46 15.38 -13.14
C THR A 648 12.79 14.77 -12.69
N VAL A 649 12.82 14.08 -11.55
CA VAL A 649 14.03 13.42 -11.03
C VAL A 649 14.48 12.29 -11.96
N MET A 650 13.54 11.47 -12.44
CA MET A 650 13.83 10.43 -13.42
C MET A 650 14.39 11.01 -14.72
N SER A 651 13.75 12.04 -15.29
CA SER A 651 14.22 12.68 -16.53
C SER A 651 15.66 13.17 -16.40
N ARG A 652 16.00 13.80 -15.26
CA ARG A 652 17.37 14.28 -14.96
C ARG A 652 18.37 13.15 -14.75
N TYR A 653 17.95 12.06 -14.10
CA TYR A 653 18.78 10.87 -13.99
C TYR A 653 19.12 10.30 -15.37
N LEU A 654 18.11 10.10 -16.23
CA LEU A 654 18.31 9.56 -17.58
C LEU A 654 19.15 10.50 -18.47
N GLU A 655 18.99 11.82 -18.31
CA GLU A 655 19.78 12.84 -19.01
C GLU A 655 21.25 12.85 -18.55
N HIS A 656 21.50 12.92 -17.23
CA HIS A 656 22.84 13.17 -16.69
C HIS A 656 23.63 11.90 -16.37
N ALA A 657 22.99 10.74 -16.20
CA ALA A 657 23.69 9.47 -16.00
C ALA A 657 24.32 8.96 -17.31
N GLU A 658 23.88 9.47 -18.48
CA GLU A 658 24.42 9.19 -19.82
C GLU A 658 24.57 7.70 -20.16
N LEU A 659 23.81 6.82 -19.51
CA LEU A 659 23.98 5.37 -19.61
C LEU A 659 23.63 4.87 -21.03
N PRO A 660 24.42 3.95 -21.63
CA PRO A 660 24.08 3.29 -22.89
C PRO A 660 22.75 2.52 -22.85
N ALA A 661 22.22 2.16 -24.02
CA ALA A 661 20.91 1.51 -24.10
C ALA A 661 20.88 0.08 -23.56
N ASP A 662 22.04 -0.56 -23.53
CA ASP A 662 22.22 -1.95 -23.09
C ASP A 662 22.44 -2.07 -21.57
N ASP A 663 22.61 -0.94 -20.87
CA ASP A 663 22.49 -0.87 -19.41
C ASP A 663 21.01 -0.85 -19.03
N GLY A 664 20.70 -1.46 -17.89
CA GLY A 664 19.44 -1.21 -17.20
C GLY A 664 19.53 -0.07 -16.20
N VAL A 665 18.40 0.28 -15.59
CA VAL A 665 18.31 1.19 -14.44
C VAL A 665 17.75 0.42 -13.25
N SER A 666 18.40 0.51 -12.09
CA SER A 666 17.86 -0.04 -10.83
C SER A 666 17.28 1.07 -9.96
N ILE A 667 16.08 0.83 -9.42
CA ILE A 667 15.34 1.80 -8.59
C ILE A 667 14.95 1.13 -7.27
N GLN A 668 15.62 1.51 -6.19
CA GLN A 668 15.55 0.80 -4.90
C GLN A 668 14.24 0.98 -4.12
N ASP A 669 13.49 2.07 -4.35
CA ASP A 669 12.36 2.47 -3.49
C ASP A 669 10.99 2.24 -4.14
N SER A 670 10.83 2.61 -5.40
CA SER A 670 9.51 2.83 -6.02
C SER A 670 8.69 1.55 -6.28
N GLY A 671 9.37 0.39 -6.35
CA GLY A 671 8.74 -0.93 -6.41
C GLY A 671 8.26 -1.45 -5.05
N SER A 672 8.60 -0.78 -3.96
CA SER A 672 8.34 -1.21 -2.58
C SER A 672 7.63 -0.18 -1.68
N GLU A 673 7.74 1.11 -1.96
CA GLU A 673 7.31 2.20 -1.08
C GLU A 673 6.36 3.17 -1.81
N ILE A 674 5.21 3.48 -1.19
CA ILE A 674 4.25 4.48 -1.69
C ILE A 674 3.52 5.22 -0.57
N TYR A 675 3.43 6.55 -0.71
CA TYR A 675 3.00 7.45 0.35
C TYR A 675 2.22 8.66 -0.15
N SER A 676 1.51 9.30 0.78
CA SER A 676 0.83 10.58 0.56
C SER A 676 1.76 11.78 0.74
N ASN A 677 1.35 12.96 0.25
CA ASN A 677 1.91 14.26 0.61
C ASN A 677 0.77 15.20 1.01
N PHE A 678 0.75 15.66 2.25
CA PHE A 678 -0.31 16.53 2.78
C PHE A 678 0.04 18.03 2.74
N ASN A 679 0.94 18.42 1.83
CA ASN A 679 1.26 19.81 1.55
C ASN A 679 0.00 20.55 1.05
N LEU A 680 -0.40 21.63 1.72
CA LEU A 680 -1.66 22.35 1.43
C LEU A 680 -1.77 22.86 -0.02
N ASN A 681 -0.65 23.18 -0.66
CA ASN A 681 -0.65 23.73 -2.01
C ASN A 681 -0.77 22.65 -3.09
N GLU A 682 -0.55 21.38 -2.73
CA GLU A 682 -0.58 20.22 -3.63
C GLU A 682 -0.78 18.95 -2.78
N PRO A 683 -2.01 18.69 -2.29
CA PRO A 683 -2.31 17.46 -1.59
C PRO A 683 -2.32 16.28 -2.57
N ILE A 684 -1.58 15.23 -2.23
CA ILE A 684 -1.46 13.99 -3.02
C ILE A 684 -1.76 12.83 -2.08
N LEU A 685 -2.83 12.08 -2.34
CA LEU A 685 -3.10 10.81 -1.66
C LEU A 685 -2.40 9.66 -2.40
N ARG A 686 -2.15 8.53 -1.72
CA ARG A 686 -1.38 7.38 -2.26
C ARG A 686 -1.82 6.96 -3.67
N GLN A 687 -3.12 6.93 -3.97
CA GLN A 687 -3.63 6.60 -5.31
C GLN A 687 -3.08 7.54 -6.39
N LYS A 688 -3.04 8.86 -6.12
CA LYS A 688 -2.46 9.85 -7.04
C LYS A 688 -0.92 9.75 -7.09
N SER A 689 -0.28 9.24 -6.04
CA SER A 689 1.16 8.93 -6.06
C SER A 689 1.50 7.82 -7.05
N ILE A 690 0.61 6.82 -7.28
CA ILE A 690 0.81 5.78 -8.31
C ILE A 690 1.00 6.45 -9.67
N ALA A 691 0.14 7.39 -10.06
CA ALA A 691 0.24 8.07 -11.35
C ALA A 691 1.61 8.71 -11.60
N PHE A 692 2.20 9.35 -10.58
CA PHE A 692 3.53 9.94 -10.69
C PHE A 692 4.66 8.89 -10.72
N VAL A 693 4.56 7.82 -9.93
CA VAL A 693 5.52 6.69 -9.98
C VAL A 693 5.47 6.02 -11.35
N SER A 694 4.29 5.62 -11.82
CA SER A 694 4.08 4.99 -13.12
C SER A 694 4.60 5.85 -14.27
N LYS A 695 4.40 7.17 -14.22
CA LYS A 695 4.94 8.11 -15.22
C LYS A 695 6.47 8.14 -15.21
N ALA A 696 7.11 8.13 -14.05
CA ALA A 696 8.57 8.07 -13.94
C ALA A 696 9.12 6.70 -14.39
N LEU A 697 8.53 5.60 -13.92
CA LEU A 697 8.94 4.25 -14.33
C LEU A 697 8.77 4.02 -15.83
N LYS A 698 7.73 4.57 -16.46
CA LYS A 698 7.58 4.56 -17.92
C LYS A 698 8.76 5.24 -18.62
N GLN A 699 9.26 6.36 -18.11
CA GLN A 699 10.43 7.03 -18.72
C GLN A 699 11.69 6.15 -18.67
N ALA A 700 11.88 5.35 -17.62
CA ALA A 700 12.97 4.39 -17.53
C ALA A 700 12.74 3.19 -18.47
N ALA A 701 11.52 2.64 -18.53
CA ALA A 701 11.17 1.52 -19.41
C ALA A 701 11.21 1.89 -20.91
N ASP A 702 10.83 3.13 -21.26
CA ASP A 702 10.97 3.66 -22.62
C ASP A 702 12.44 3.81 -23.05
N ARG A 703 13.38 3.87 -22.08
CA ARG A 703 14.83 3.99 -22.32
C ARG A 703 15.51 2.63 -22.47
N GLY A 704 15.07 1.62 -21.73
CA GLY A 704 15.72 0.31 -21.64
C GLY A 704 15.19 -0.56 -20.49
N LYS A 705 16.02 -1.49 -20.00
CA LYS A 705 15.66 -2.43 -18.94
C LYS A 705 15.52 -1.73 -17.58
N VAL A 706 14.52 -2.09 -16.78
CA VAL A 706 14.37 -1.60 -15.39
C VAL A 706 14.40 -2.77 -14.40
N MET A 707 15.21 -2.66 -13.36
CA MET A 707 15.22 -3.56 -12.20
C MET A 707 14.56 -2.86 -11.02
N LEU A 708 13.63 -3.53 -10.36
CA LEU A 708 12.87 -2.99 -9.24
C LEU A 708 12.96 -3.90 -8.02
N GLN A 709 12.94 -3.29 -6.82
CA GLN A 709 12.93 -4.04 -5.56
C GLN A 709 11.50 -4.27 -5.06
N GLY A 710 11.17 -5.48 -4.63
CA GLY A 710 9.84 -5.87 -4.12
C GLY A 710 8.88 -6.31 -5.22
N GLY A 711 8.24 -5.35 -5.90
CA GLY A 711 7.29 -5.63 -6.99
C GLY A 711 5.82 -5.41 -6.64
N ASN A 712 5.48 -4.25 -6.07
CA ASN A 712 4.09 -3.79 -5.96
C ASN A 712 3.38 -3.82 -7.33
N ALA A 713 2.13 -4.30 -7.42
CA ALA A 713 1.47 -4.60 -8.69
C ALA A 713 1.46 -3.45 -9.72
N TYR A 714 1.37 -2.19 -9.29
CA TYR A 714 1.39 -1.02 -10.16
C TYR A 714 2.74 -0.77 -10.88
N VAL A 715 3.84 -1.43 -10.48
CA VAL A 715 5.15 -1.30 -11.15
C VAL A 715 5.45 -2.39 -12.17
N LEU A 716 4.70 -3.50 -12.15
CA LEU A 716 4.89 -4.64 -13.05
C LEU A 716 4.91 -4.28 -14.56
N PRO A 717 4.13 -3.29 -15.08
CA PRO A 717 4.19 -2.89 -16.48
C PRO A 717 5.56 -2.37 -16.96
N TYR A 718 6.42 -1.98 -16.02
CA TYR A 718 7.70 -1.32 -16.28
C TYR A 718 8.90 -2.19 -15.86
N ALA A 719 8.66 -3.31 -15.17
CA ALA A 719 9.70 -4.17 -14.62
C ALA A 719 10.23 -5.14 -15.68
N SER A 720 11.55 -5.13 -15.90
CA SER A 720 12.25 -6.19 -16.66
C SER A 720 12.86 -7.25 -15.75
N GLN A 721 13.10 -6.91 -14.48
CA GLN A 721 13.68 -7.76 -13.44
C GLN A 721 13.10 -7.34 -12.07
N ILE A 722 12.85 -8.29 -11.18
CA ILE A 722 12.45 -8.01 -9.79
C ILE A 722 13.41 -8.69 -8.82
N ILE A 723 14.04 -7.94 -7.92
CA ILE A 723 14.81 -8.50 -6.80
C ILE A 723 14.07 -8.23 -5.48
N ARG A 724 14.40 -8.95 -4.40
CA ARG A 724 13.70 -8.81 -3.11
C ARG A 724 12.19 -9.05 -3.21
N ALA A 725 11.80 -9.98 -4.10
CA ALA A 725 10.42 -10.45 -4.19
C ALA A 725 10.02 -11.16 -2.89
N PRO A 726 8.75 -11.05 -2.42
CA PRO A 726 8.33 -11.65 -1.17
C PRO A 726 8.22 -13.17 -1.33
N MET A 727 9.22 -13.90 -0.85
CA MET A 727 9.26 -15.37 -0.87
C MET A 727 8.71 -16.01 0.40
N GLN A 728 8.34 -15.22 1.41
CA GLN A 728 7.77 -15.69 2.67
C GLN A 728 6.57 -14.85 3.10
N SER A 729 5.75 -15.39 3.99
CA SER A 729 4.68 -14.68 4.71
C SER A 729 5.16 -14.12 6.04
N ASN A 730 4.42 -13.20 6.66
CA ASN A 730 4.64 -12.77 8.04
C ASN A 730 4.36 -13.84 9.11
N ARG A 731 3.73 -14.98 8.75
CA ARG A 731 3.37 -16.08 9.67
C ARG A 731 2.54 -15.59 10.87
N PHE A 732 1.61 -14.68 10.63
CA PHE A 732 0.69 -14.19 11.67
C PHE A 732 -0.02 -15.37 12.35
N GLN A 733 -0.21 -15.30 13.67
CA GLN A 733 -0.69 -16.44 14.47
C GLN A 733 -1.99 -17.08 13.96
N ILE A 734 -2.89 -16.30 13.35
CA ILE A 734 -4.17 -16.76 12.76
C ILE A 734 -4.00 -17.54 11.45
N THR A 735 -2.90 -17.35 10.71
CA THR A 735 -2.61 -18.08 9.46
C THR A 735 -2.24 -19.54 9.74
N ASP A 736 -2.55 -20.42 8.79
CA ASP A 736 -2.34 -21.86 8.90
C ASP A 736 -1.28 -22.39 7.93
N GLU A 737 -1.21 -21.83 6.72
CA GLU A 737 -0.28 -22.24 5.67
C GLU A 737 0.30 -21.03 4.92
N MET A 738 1.59 -21.07 4.63
CA MET A 738 2.28 -20.16 3.70
C MET A 738 2.31 -20.81 2.31
N ILE A 739 2.02 -20.03 1.27
CA ILE A 739 2.01 -20.46 -0.13
C ILE A 739 2.86 -19.54 -1.02
N PRO A 740 3.40 -20.03 -2.15
CA PRO A 740 4.23 -19.24 -3.05
C PRO A 740 3.38 -18.47 -4.09
N PHE A 741 2.29 -17.81 -3.68
CA PHE A 741 1.32 -17.18 -4.58
C PHE A 741 1.97 -16.12 -5.50
N PHE A 742 2.81 -15.24 -4.94
CA PHE A 742 3.54 -14.25 -5.73
C PHE A 742 4.35 -14.93 -6.86
N SER A 743 5.09 -15.98 -6.53
CA SER A 743 5.89 -16.76 -7.47
C SER A 743 5.03 -17.42 -8.55
N MET A 744 3.89 -18.01 -8.18
CA MET A 744 2.96 -18.61 -9.13
C MET A 744 2.44 -17.61 -10.17
N VAL A 745 2.23 -16.36 -9.78
CA VAL A 745 1.78 -15.27 -10.66
C VAL A 745 2.92 -14.77 -11.55
N MET A 746 4.14 -14.62 -11.02
CA MET A 746 5.26 -13.99 -11.72
C MET A 746 6.06 -14.95 -12.61
N HIS A 747 6.10 -16.24 -12.29
CA HIS A 747 6.96 -17.20 -12.98
C HIS A 747 6.52 -17.41 -14.44
N GLY A 748 7.48 -17.34 -15.36
CA GLY A 748 7.25 -17.31 -16.81
C GLY A 748 6.75 -15.96 -17.36
N LEU A 749 6.61 -14.91 -16.53
CA LEU A 749 6.16 -13.57 -16.95
C LEU A 749 7.25 -12.50 -16.84
N ILE A 750 7.85 -12.33 -15.66
CA ILE A 750 9.00 -11.43 -15.41
C ILE A 750 9.99 -12.21 -14.52
N PRO A 751 11.30 -12.25 -14.81
CA PRO A 751 12.25 -12.98 -13.97
C PRO A 751 12.46 -12.27 -12.63
N TYR A 752 12.58 -13.06 -11.55
CA TYR A 752 12.72 -12.53 -10.19
C TYR A 752 13.68 -13.33 -9.31
N ALA A 753 14.11 -12.69 -8.23
CA ALA A 753 14.78 -13.29 -7.09
C ALA A 753 14.17 -12.79 -5.76
N GLY A 754 14.28 -13.61 -4.72
CA GLY A 754 13.89 -13.23 -3.36
C GLY A 754 14.87 -12.27 -2.68
N GLU A 755 14.92 -12.30 -1.35
CA GLU A 755 16.01 -11.67 -0.59
C GLU A 755 17.36 -12.37 -0.82
N ALA A 756 18.46 -11.61 -0.63
CA ALA A 756 19.81 -12.11 -0.84
C ALA A 756 20.14 -13.29 0.09
N PHE A 757 20.75 -14.35 -0.46
CA PHE A 757 20.99 -15.61 0.26
C PHE A 757 21.89 -15.44 1.49
N ASN A 758 22.81 -14.48 1.48
CA ASN A 758 23.70 -14.15 2.59
C ASN A 758 23.13 -13.10 3.57
N GLY A 759 21.99 -12.45 3.26
CA GLY A 759 21.40 -11.36 4.03
C GLY A 759 20.40 -11.77 5.12
N VAL A 760 20.43 -13.02 5.57
CA VAL A 760 19.33 -13.64 6.36
C VAL A 760 19.84 -14.35 7.61
N GLU A 761 19.11 -14.26 8.71
CA GLU A 761 19.57 -14.57 10.08
C GLU A 761 20.24 -15.95 10.25
N ASN A 762 19.75 -16.98 9.57
CA ASN A 762 20.25 -18.36 9.71
C ASN A 762 21.27 -18.79 8.64
N GLN A 763 21.49 -17.99 7.59
CA GLN A 763 22.46 -18.23 6.50
C GLN A 763 22.43 -19.62 5.83
N ASP A 764 21.32 -20.37 5.95
CA ASP A 764 21.15 -21.70 5.37
C ASP A 764 20.93 -21.62 3.85
N VAL A 765 22.04 -21.65 3.11
CA VAL A 765 22.07 -21.62 1.64
C VAL A 765 21.31 -22.81 1.04
N ASN A 766 21.34 -24.00 1.68
CA ASN A 766 20.63 -25.16 1.15
C ASN A 766 19.11 -24.96 1.25
N ARG A 767 18.59 -24.50 2.39
CA ARG A 767 17.16 -24.19 2.53
C ARG A 767 16.72 -23.04 1.61
N ARG A 768 17.61 -22.08 1.30
CA ARG A 768 17.37 -21.02 0.30
C ARG A 768 17.36 -21.55 -1.13
N MET A 769 18.26 -22.46 -1.47
CA MET A 769 18.25 -23.17 -2.76
C MET A 769 16.98 -23.99 -2.95
N LEU A 770 16.55 -24.76 -1.94
CA LEU A 770 15.28 -25.50 -1.98
C LEU A 770 14.07 -24.55 -2.13
N GLN A 771 14.08 -23.41 -1.44
CA GLN A 771 13.07 -22.36 -1.61
C GLN A 771 13.06 -21.79 -3.03
N ALA A 772 14.23 -21.55 -3.62
CA ALA A 772 14.35 -21.14 -5.02
C ALA A 772 13.85 -22.22 -6.01
N VAL A 773 14.05 -23.50 -5.70
CA VAL A 773 13.53 -24.63 -6.49
C VAL A 773 11.99 -24.75 -6.40
N GLU A 774 11.39 -24.62 -5.21
CA GLU A 774 9.92 -24.59 -5.05
C GLU A 774 9.32 -23.42 -5.83
N THR A 775 9.91 -22.24 -5.66
CA THR A 775 9.39 -20.95 -6.11
C THR A 775 9.87 -20.52 -7.50
N GLY A 776 10.69 -21.32 -8.19
CA GLY A 776 11.30 -20.96 -9.48
C GLY A 776 12.13 -19.67 -9.46
N SER A 777 12.46 -19.13 -8.28
CA SER A 777 13.20 -17.89 -8.15
C SER A 777 14.68 -18.09 -8.43
N ASN A 778 15.35 -17.03 -8.84
CA ASN A 778 16.76 -17.06 -9.20
C ASN A 778 17.65 -16.76 -7.99
N VAL A 779 18.94 -17.09 -8.12
CA VAL A 779 19.96 -16.82 -7.09
C VAL A 779 20.23 -15.32 -6.98
N PHE A 780 20.30 -14.81 -5.75
CA PHE A 780 20.66 -13.42 -5.45
C PHE A 780 21.60 -13.34 -4.25
N PHE A 781 22.67 -12.55 -4.38
CA PHE A 781 23.60 -12.21 -3.30
C PHE A 781 23.85 -10.70 -3.24
N SER A 782 24.12 -10.17 -2.05
CA SER A 782 24.52 -8.77 -1.82
C SER A 782 25.94 -8.73 -1.24
N TRP A 783 26.86 -8.11 -1.96
CA TRP A 783 28.31 -8.34 -1.80
C TRP A 783 29.16 -7.07 -1.87
N LEU A 784 30.33 -7.17 -1.23
CA LEU A 784 31.41 -6.19 -1.29
C LEU A 784 32.78 -6.86 -1.40
N ALA A 785 33.76 -6.16 -1.98
CA ALA A 785 35.15 -6.61 -2.11
C ALA A 785 36.01 -6.33 -0.87
N ALA A 786 35.70 -5.26 -0.14
CA ALA A 786 36.39 -4.86 1.08
C ALA A 786 36.18 -5.87 2.23
N SER A 787 37.05 -5.82 3.25
CA SER A 787 36.74 -6.48 4.53
C SER A 787 35.55 -5.80 5.23
N THR A 788 34.60 -6.57 5.75
CA THR A 788 33.45 -6.07 6.52
C THR A 788 33.86 -5.38 7.83
N GLU A 789 35.11 -5.53 8.28
CA GLU A 789 35.66 -4.73 9.39
C GLU A 789 35.59 -3.22 9.10
N GLN A 790 35.62 -2.81 7.84
CA GLN A 790 35.47 -1.40 7.45
C GLN A 790 34.07 -0.85 7.75
N LEU A 791 33.07 -1.69 8.03
CA LEU A 791 31.70 -1.31 8.32
C LEU A 791 31.39 -1.29 9.83
N ARG A 792 32.29 -1.81 10.67
CA ARG A 792 32.16 -1.78 12.13
C ARG A 792 32.01 -0.32 12.61
N ASP A 793 31.10 -0.11 13.57
CA ASP A 793 30.75 1.19 14.14
C ASP A 793 30.26 2.23 13.10
N THR A 794 29.76 1.77 11.94
CA THR A 794 29.06 2.60 10.94
C THR A 794 27.59 2.22 10.86
N MET A 795 26.77 3.05 10.22
CA MET A 795 25.36 2.74 9.98
C MET A 795 25.11 1.62 8.93
N TRP A 796 26.18 0.94 8.48
CA TRP A 796 26.19 -0.11 7.45
C TRP A 796 26.70 -1.45 8.01
N ASP A 797 26.72 -1.58 9.33
CA ASP A 797 27.05 -2.77 10.10
C ASP A 797 26.17 -4.00 9.75
N ASP A 798 24.97 -3.76 9.24
CA ASP A 798 24.03 -4.77 8.74
C ASP A 798 24.63 -5.64 7.59
N PHE A 799 25.66 -5.19 6.86
CA PHE A 799 26.35 -5.96 5.81
C PHE A 799 27.46 -6.91 6.34
N PHE A 800 27.33 -7.41 7.57
CA PHE A 800 28.38 -8.19 8.26
C PHE A 800 28.83 -9.46 7.50
N ALA A 801 28.00 -10.01 6.62
CA ALA A 801 28.24 -11.22 5.84
C ALA A 801 28.36 -10.98 4.32
N ALA A 802 28.76 -9.76 3.92
CA ALA A 802 28.79 -9.36 2.50
C ALA A 802 30.15 -9.55 1.80
N GLU A 803 31.21 -10.05 2.44
CA GLU A 803 32.49 -10.28 1.76
C GLU A 803 32.36 -11.40 0.71
N TYR A 804 32.45 -11.07 -0.58
CA TYR A 804 32.08 -11.99 -1.67
C TYR A 804 32.92 -13.27 -1.72
N SER A 805 34.20 -13.16 -1.33
CA SER A 805 35.19 -14.24 -1.30
C SER A 805 34.74 -15.47 -0.51
N GLN A 806 33.87 -15.25 0.49
CA GLN A 806 33.35 -16.26 1.41
C GLN A 806 32.15 -17.06 0.85
N TRP A 807 31.61 -16.68 -0.32
CA TRP A 807 30.36 -17.22 -0.86
C TRP A 807 30.45 -17.76 -2.29
N LEU A 808 31.59 -17.59 -2.97
CA LEU A 808 31.72 -17.86 -4.42
C LEU A 808 31.41 -19.32 -4.80
N ASP A 809 31.86 -20.28 -3.98
CA ASP A 809 31.72 -21.70 -4.28
C ASP A 809 30.29 -22.19 -3.99
N GLU A 810 29.69 -21.75 -2.87
CA GLU A 810 28.28 -21.98 -2.53
C GLU A 810 27.34 -21.34 -3.55
N ALA A 811 27.62 -20.11 -3.97
CA ALA A 811 26.82 -19.38 -4.94
C ALA A 811 26.86 -20.02 -6.33
N ALA A 812 28.03 -20.47 -6.78
CA ALA A 812 28.17 -21.21 -8.03
C ALA A 812 27.47 -22.58 -7.97
N SER A 813 27.57 -23.29 -6.85
CA SER A 813 26.86 -24.57 -6.63
C SER A 813 25.33 -24.41 -6.66
N ALA A 814 24.80 -23.38 -5.98
CA ALA A 814 23.38 -23.06 -6.02
C ALA A 814 22.93 -22.64 -7.44
N TYR A 815 23.75 -21.87 -8.15
CA TYR A 815 23.47 -21.47 -9.52
C TYR A 815 23.40 -22.65 -10.48
N GLN A 816 24.36 -23.57 -10.46
CA GLN A 816 24.40 -24.72 -11.36
C GLN A 816 23.15 -25.60 -11.21
N GLN A 817 22.73 -25.87 -9.97
CA GLN A 817 21.51 -26.63 -9.67
C GLN A 817 20.24 -25.92 -10.18
N LEU A 818 20.12 -24.61 -9.94
CA LEU A 818 18.97 -23.83 -10.39
C LEU A 818 18.97 -23.62 -11.91
N ASN A 819 20.13 -23.55 -12.57
CA ASN A 819 20.21 -23.41 -14.03
C ASN A 819 19.74 -24.69 -14.75
N GLU A 820 20.03 -25.89 -14.21
CA GLU A 820 19.48 -27.14 -14.76
C GLU A 820 17.95 -27.15 -14.73
N LEU A 821 17.35 -26.69 -13.62
CA LEU A 821 15.90 -26.53 -13.53
C LEU A 821 15.40 -25.41 -14.47
N HIS A 822 16.10 -24.28 -14.54
CA HIS A 822 15.71 -23.12 -15.36
C HIS A 822 15.61 -23.48 -16.84
N HIS A 823 16.54 -24.27 -17.39
CA HIS A 823 16.44 -24.75 -18.76
C HIS A 823 15.22 -25.65 -19.04
N LYS A 824 14.59 -26.22 -18.00
CA LYS A 824 13.36 -27.01 -18.12
C LYS A 824 12.08 -26.20 -17.88
N VAL A 825 12.11 -25.13 -17.07
CA VAL A 825 10.88 -24.43 -16.62
C VAL A 825 10.93 -22.90 -16.57
N GLY A 826 12.05 -22.25 -16.89
CA GLY A 826 12.27 -20.81 -16.65
C GLY A 826 11.31 -19.87 -17.40
N ASP A 827 10.79 -20.31 -18.55
CA ASP A 827 9.80 -19.59 -19.37
C ASP A 827 8.39 -20.21 -19.30
N ALA A 828 8.24 -21.34 -18.61
CA ALA A 828 6.98 -22.00 -18.36
C ALA A 828 6.21 -21.30 -17.23
N PHE A 829 4.89 -21.47 -17.21
CA PHE A 829 4.07 -20.94 -16.12
C PHE A 829 3.96 -21.96 -15.00
N MET A 830 4.09 -21.53 -13.74
CA MET A 830 3.58 -22.32 -12.62
C MET A 830 2.06 -22.35 -12.67
N ILE A 831 1.47 -23.54 -12.83
CA ILE A 831 0.01 -23.70 -12.95
C ILE A 831 -0.62 -24.36 -11.73
N LYS A 832 0.19 -25.05 -10.92
CA LYS A 832 -0.26 -25.71 -9.69
C LYS A 832 0.85 -25.72 -8.65
N HIS A 833 0.48 -25.50 -7.39
CA HIS A 833 1.32 -25.78 -6.23
C HIS A 833 0.47 -26.51 -5.18
N GLU A 834 1.03 -27.54 -4.56
CA GLU A 834 0.34 -28.39 -3.60
C GLU A 834 1.28 -28.82 -2.46
N ARG A 835 0.77 -28.81 -1.22
CA ARG A 835 1.41 -29.49 -0.10
C ARG A 835 1.02 -30.97 -0.12
N LEU A 836 2.01 -31.85 -0.23
CA LEU A 836 1.81 -33.29 -0.29
C LEU A 836 1.89 -33.95 1.09
N ALA A 837 2.73 -33.39 1.97
CA ALA A 837 2.85 -33.77 3.38
C ALA A 837 3.41 -32.56 4.18
N ASP A 838 3.61 -32.72 5.48
CA ASP A 838 4.39 -31.73 6.23
C ASP A 838 5.81 -31.63 5.65
N GLU A 839 6.33 -30.41 5.54
CA GLU A 839 7.59 -30.07 4.85
C GLU A 839 7.79 -30.61 3.40
N VAL A 840 6.76 -31.18 2.74
CA VAL A 840 6.83 -31.67 1.34
C VAL A 840 5.83 -30.97 0.44
N VAL A 841 6.33 -30.37 -0.64
CA VAL A 841 5.52 -29.61 -1.61
C VAL A 841 5.81 -30.04 -3.05
N GLN A 842 4.88 -29.74 -3.96
CA GLN A 842 5.03 -29.99 -5.39
C GLN A 842 4.56 -28.79 -6.21
N THR A 843 5.43 -28.29 -7.10
CA THR A 843 5.12 -27.29 -8.13
C THR A 843 4.95 -27.98 -9.48
N THR A 844 3.88 -27.66 -10.22
CA THR A 844 3.61 -28.16 -11.59
C THR A 844 3.61 -27.01 -12.58
N TYR A 845 4.31 -27.19 -13.69
CA TYR A 845 4.51 -26.19 -14.73
C TYR A 845 3.65 -26.47 -15.98
N SER A 846 3.38 -25.44 -16.78
CA SER A 846 2.49 -25.51 -17.95
C SER A 846 3.01 -26.37 -19.10
N ASN A 847 4.28 -26.78 -19.05
CA ASN A 847 4.89 -27.75 -19.96
C ASN A 847 4.85 -29.20 -19.41
N GLY A 848 4.17 -29.44 -18.30
CA GLY A 848 3.99 -30.75 -17.68
C GLY A 848 5.09 -31.19 -16.72
N VAL A 849 6.17 -30.42 -16.57
CA VAL A 849 7.23 -30.70 -15.58
C VAL A 849 6.66 -30.55 -14.16
N ARG A 850 7.02 -31.48 -13.27
CA ARG A 850 6.75 -31.41 -11.83
C ARG A 850 8.06 -31.31 -11.06
N VAL A 851 8.06 -30.52 -9.99
CA VAL A 851 9.17 -30.37 -9.06
C VAL A 851 8.64 -30.66 -7.67
N ILE A 852 9.16 -31.70 -7.02
CA ILE A 852 8.83 -32.07 -5.64
C ILE A 852 9.98 -31.64 -4.75
N VAL A 853 9.70 -30.88 -3.68
CA VAL A 853 10.70 -30.40 -2.72
C VAL A 853 10.40 -30.98 -1.34
N ASN A 854 11.42 -31.54 -0.69
CA ASN A 854 11.37 -32.05 0.67
C ASN A 854 12.29 -31.22 1.56
N TYR A 855 11.70 -30.34 2.38
CA TYR A 855 12.43 -29.58 3.40
C TYR A 855 12.72 -30.39 4.66
N GLY A 856 12.08 -31.55 4.81
CA GLY A 856 12.16 -32.39 5.99
C GLY A 856 13.52 -33.08 6.16
N ASN A 857 13.76 -33.55 7.38
CA ASN A 857 14.99 -34.23 7.78
C ASN A 857 14.98 -35.75 7.51
N ALA A 858 13.97 -36.27 6.82
CA ALA A 858 13.82 -37.68 6.46
C ALA A 858 13.40 -37.83 4.98
N PRO A 859 13.80 -38.92 4.30
CA PRO A 859 13.35 -39.20 2.94
C PRO A 859 11.84 -39.50 2.91
N VAL A 860 11.18 -39.09 1.82
CA VAL A 860 9.74 -39.26 1.61
C VAL A 860 9.47 -39.97 0.28
N GLN A 861 8.38 -40.74 0.19
CA GLN A 861 7.99 -41.41 -1.05
C GLN A 861 6.72 -40.78 -1.64
N VAL A 862 6.83 -40.25 -2.84
CA VAL A 862 5.77 -39.55 -3.59
C VAL A 862 5.64 -40.21 -4.95
N GLY A 863 4.44 -40.67 -5.33
CA GLY A 863 4.19 -41.26 -6.65
C GLY A 863 5.01 -42.52 -7.00
N GLY A 864 5.66 -43.14 -6.01
CA GLY A 864 6.61 -44.24 -6.19
C GLY A 864 8.09 -43.81 -6.24
N VAL A 865 8.38 -42.52 -6.37
CA VAL A 865 9.73 -41.95 -6.34
C VAL A 865 10.12 -41.55 -4.91
N VAL A 866 11.37 -41.76 -4.54
CA VAL A 866 11.93 -41.29 -3.26
C VAL A 866 12.55 -39.91 -3.45
N VAL A 867 12.21 -38.97 -2.57
CA VAL A 867 12.85 -37.66 -2.45
C VAL A 867 13.59 -37.64 -1.12
N GLU A 868 14.91 -37.53 -1.16
CA GLU A 868 15.76 -37.53 0.04
C GLU A 868 15.48 -36.34 0.95
N ALA A 869 15.96 -36.42 2.20
CA ALA A 869 15.90 -35.31 3.16
C ALA A 869 16.60 -34.05 2.63
N ALA A 870 16.02 -32.87 2.88
CA ALA A 870 16.54 -31.57 2.45
C ALA A 870 16.98 -31.52 0.96
N ASN A 871 16.16 -32.10 0.08
CA ASN A 871 16.46 -32.31 -1.33
C ASN A 871 15.20 -32.15 -2.21
N TYR A 872 15.35 -32.21 -3.52
CA TYR A 872 14.26 -32.09 -4.48
C TYR A 872 14.33 -33.15 -5.59
N ARG A 873 13.26 -33.26 -6.37
CA ARG A 873 13.16 -34.14 -7.53
C ARG A 873 12.41 -33.46 -8.66
N ILE A 874 12.99 -33.50 -9.85
CA ILE A 874 12.32 -33.11 -11.10
C ILE A 874 11.74 -34.36 -11.75
N GLU A 875 10.47 -34.29 -12.16
CA GLU A 875 9.80 -35.28 -13.00
C GLU A 875 9.39 -34.64 -14.32
N GLU A 876 9.75 -35.27 -15.44
CA GLU A 876 9.31 -34.82 -16.76
C GLU A 876 7.89 -35.35 -17.03
N GLY A 877 7.03 -34.47 -17.53
CA GLY A 877 5.65 -34.83 -17.89
C GLY A 877 5.61 -35.88 -19.00
N SER A 878 4.65 -36.80 -18.91
CA SER A 878 4.30 -37.65 -20.05
C SER A 878 3.74 -36.77 -21.17
N LYS A 879 4.35 -36.82 -22.36
CA LYS A 879 3.90 -36.10 -23.56
C LYS A 879 2.58 -36.62 -24.11
#